data_AF-A0A735REJ6-F1
#
_entry.id   AF-A0A735REJ6-F1
#
_cell.length_a   1.000
_cell.length_b   1.000
_cell.length_c   1.000
_cell.angle_alpha   90.00
_cell.angle_beta   90.00
_cell.angle_gamma   90.00
#
_symmetry.space_group_name_H-M   'P 1'
#
loop_
_entity.id
_entity.type
_entity.pdbx_description
1 polymer ?
#
loop_
_entity_poly.entity_id
_entity_poly.type
_entity_poly.pdbx_seq_one_letter_code
_entity_poly.pdbx_strand_id
1 'polypeptide(L)'
;MSTTISSELNQGYRSALLAYYIGQYAPNSGDTTLSNMIKTSDDVYEYLLIDPLVTNDVETSRVAQAMSSIQQYINSIALNMEPGYNTQNLDTNQLKRWNKGADQYAIWGGYVELDSYPENYIDPTLRQDQTSCFNDLITELNQKTVSNDTAQQAVMGYLNQFEQVANLTIVSGYTDNSDQTKGTYYLLGKTASSPVQYYWRSFDMSLNVDNVVASNAWSEWYPVNTSINDNLIQGTPRLAYFNNRLYLFWFERAEGNGPNESDTITAYSSQCDFSRNWSSPYLMSTIDNDTANHTSSDDKYCDKLFTTKYLCTACGYNANDNSLLVSLYCGDGVTAYTDSGYNDFSLTVDYWFNLKKIKTAIEGDASSAPAKFLFNYIENDTIKNNQNKIQSLFLLDKHYVSDVNSNSSQYHNDLQKFGNPPVLTESCIQLTTNETNALSMTCLIPKSFNTASLGQMYRQSFTGYFDGADTNTGTLNLDCTMNGDTVVTNINFTNTTVTATFAALQLDIWVSYFSQNYTLENGEANCSHECLYYKNVKLSNNAKSDAVFINSVGTWVIDLEDCVFKNNNPVTPSWNFEVYENNTANCWQASGLQPLLTDTANSFAIDNNPWAVAFSDFTADELAKDTISRYISFGYVNNNGGATARAEYVITLKKDTSIPETPTITSRQDNELGTVVYLSFAGKFSDGISISPVRLNTLFAKELINKANVSIDDLLAWDTQLTLEPAMVSGASPTPMDFYGANGLYFWELFFYMPWLVASRLSQEGNYADAQKWFNYIFDPSACGRVSSNADYPEPDYWSVRPLVETNSQESLAALVLNPDDPDIIAKADPAHYQKAIAMAYLANLIAAGDADYRLLTNDGLAQAKLRYMQVKTLLGPRPDISTLQQWQPDTLKNIASQRNTDLTALEDSTGITLHAFSGSSTVAQDVTINDAFSLPLNAQLLNYWDVIDSRLYNLRHNLSITGQPINIPLYATPVNPALQVQMNATGGSLSGQASTLSMTIP
;
A
#
# COMPACT_ATOMS: atom_id res chain seq x y z
N MET A 1 -17.50 -56.10 -8.54
CA MET A 1 -16.10 -56.53 -8.39
C MET A 1 -15.63 -56.09 -7.02
N SER A 2 -14.84 -56.89 -6.30
CA SER A 2 -14.28 -56.47 -5.01
C SER A 2 -13.45 -55.21 -5.22
N THR A 3 -13.67 -54.17 -4.40
CA THR A 3 -12.96 -52.88 -4.45
C THR A 3 -11.43 -53.07 -4.46
N THR A 4 -10.94 -54.13 -3.81
CA THR A 4 -9.53 -54.53 -3.78
C THR A 4 -8.98 -54.94 -5.17
N ILE A 5 -9.72 -55.71 -5.95
CA ILE A 5 -9.25 -56.19 -7.28
C ILE A 5 -9.18 -55.03 -8.27
N SER A 6 -10.14 -54.12 -8.23
CA SER A 6 -10.13 -52.91 -9.07
C SER A 6 -8.96 -51.98 -8.70
N SER A 7 -8.66 -51.84 -7.41
CA SER A 7 -7.51 -51.07 -6.93
C SER A 7 -6.18 -51.63 -7.45
N GLU A 8 -5.96 -52.94 -7.31
CA GLU A 8 -4.75 -53.62 -7.80
C GLU A 8 -4.61 -53.51 -9.32
N LEU A 9 -5.71 -53.68 -10.07
CA LEU A 9 -5.71 -53.58 -11.53
C LEU A 9 -5.38 -52.16 -12.00
N ASN A 10 -5.96 -51.13 -11.38
CA ASN A 10 -5.71 -49.73 -11.72
C ASN A 10 -4.25 -49.34 -11.47
N GLN A 11 -3.68 -49.77 -10.33
CA GLN A 11 -2.27 -49.52 -10.00
C GLN A 11 -1.31 -50.28 -10.93
N GLY A 12 -1.65 -51.53 -11.28
CA GLY A 12 -0.91 -52.31 -12.28
C GLY A 12 -0.93 -51.64 -13.66
N TYR A 13 -2.09 -51.17 -14.11
CA TYR A 13 -2.26 -50.49 -15.39
C TYR A 13 -1.49 -49.16 -15.45
N ARG A 14 -1.62 -48.33 -14.41
CA ARG A 14 -0.86 -47.08 -14.24
C ARG A 14 0.65 -47.31 -14.33
N SER A 15 1.16 -48.32 -13.62
CA SER A 15 2.59 -48.62 -13.58
C SER A 15 3.11 -49.10 -14.94
N ALA A 16 2.31 -49.89 -15.67
CA ALA A 16 2.63 -50.32 -17.03
C ALA A 16 2.64 -49.13 -18.02
N LEU A 17 1.66 -48.23 -17.93
CA LEU A 17 1.59 -47.03 -18.76
C LEU A 17 2.75 -46.07 -18.48
N LEU A 18 3.13 -45.88 -17.22
CA LEU A 18 4.26 -45.04 -16.83
C LEU A 18 5.57 -45.57 -17.41
N ALA A 19 5.81 -46.89 -17.29
CA ALA A 19 6.99 -47.53 -17.87
C ALA A 19 7.01 -47.42 -19.41
N TYR A 20 5.85 -47.54 -20.07
CA TYR A 20 5.73 -47.34 -21.51
C TYR A 20 6.00 -45.88 -21.92
N TYR A 21 5.48 -44.92 -21.16
CA TYR A 21 5.65 -43.49 -21.43
C TYR A 21 7.12 -43.09 -21.39
N ILE A 22 7.83 -43.47 -20.33
CA ILE A 22 9.26 -43.18 -20.13
C ILE A 22 10.12 -43.97 -21.14
N GLY A 23 9.85 -45.25 -21.33
CA GLY A 23 10.75 -46.14 -22.09
C GLY A 23 10.53 -46.17 -23.60
N GLN A 24 9.35 -45.79 -24.08
CA GLN A 24 8.99 -45.93 -25.51
C GLN A 24 8.41 -44.65 -26.10
N TYR A 25 7.47 -43.99 -25.42
CA TYR A 25 6.79 -42.82 -25.99
C TYR A 25 7.69 -41.58 -26.01
N ALA A 26 8.24 -41.16 -24.86
CA ALA A 26 9.07 -39.95 -24.78
C ALA A 26 10.31 -40.00 -25.70
N PRO A 27 11.08 -41.12 -25.77
CA PRO A 27 12.24 -41.22 -26.67
C PRO A 27 11.89 -41.23 -28.17
N ASN A 28 10.70 -41.72 -28.55
CA ASN A 28 10.28 -41.85 -29.96
C ASN A 28 9.26 -40.77 -30.38
N SER A 29 9.02 -39.76 -29.54
CA SER A 29 8.04 -38.71 -29.77
C SER A 29 8.38 -37.77 -30.94
N GLY A 30 9.65 -37.73 -31.35
CA GLY A 30 10.16 -36.77 -32.33
C GLY A 30 10.46 -35.38 -31.75
N ASP A 31 10.18 -35.17 -30.45
CA ASP A 31 10.51 -33.96 -29.70
C ASP A 31 11.78 -34.20 -28.88
N THR A 32 12.89 -33.62 -29.33
CA THR A 32 14.20 -33.76 -28.68
C THR A 32 14.22 -33.16 -27.28
N THR A 33 13.41 -32.13 -27.01
CA THR A 33 13.28 -31.51 -25.68
C THR A 33 12.59 -32.46 -24.72
N LEU A 34 11.45 -33.03 -25.12
CA LEU A 34 10.71 -34.01 -24.31
C LEU A 34 11.56 -35.25 -24.00
N SER A 35 12.28 -35.77 -25.00
CA SER A 35 13.13 -36.95 -24.82
C SER A 35 14.32 -36.71 -23.87
N ASN A 36 14.78 -35.46 -23.76
CA ASN A 36 15.87 -35.09 -22.86
C ASN A 36 15.39 -34.79 -21.44
N MET A 37 14.15 -34.29 -21.29
CA MET A 37 13.53 -33.95 -20.01
C MET A 37 13.02 -35.18 -19.25
N ILE A 38 12.38 -36.14 -19.92
CA ILE A 38 11.70 -37.26 -19.26
C ILE A 38 12.61 -38.50 -19.16
N LYS A 39 13.13 -38.79 -17.96
CA LYS A 39 13.98 -39.97 -17.69
C LYS A 39 13.50 -40.78 -16.48
N THR A 40 12.84 -40.13 -15.53
CA THR A 40 12.37 -40.70 -14.28
C THR A 40 10.86 -40.55 -14.13
N SER A 41 10.26 -41.21 -13.14
CA SER A 41 8.85 -41.02 -12.79
C SER A 41 8.58 -39.59 -12.29
N ASP A 42 9.57 -38.96 -11.67
CA ASP A 42 9.44 -37.63 -11.09
C ASP A 42 9.43 -36.58 -12.21
N ASP A 43 10.23 -36.78 -13.27
CA ASP A 43 10.19 -35.93 -14.47
C ASP A 43 8.81 -36.00 -15.17
N VAL A 44 8.15 -37.17 -15.13
CA VAL A 44 6.78 -37.32 -15.65
C VAL A 44 5.78 -36.54 -14.80
N TYR A 45 5.94 -36.54 -13.48
CA TYR A 45 5.14 -35.72 -12.58
C TYR A 45 5.35 -34.23 -12.83
N GLU A 46 6.60 -33.76 -12.92
CA GLU A 46 6.92 -32.36 -13.19
C GLU A 46 6.35 -31.89 -14.53
N TYR A 47 6.41 -32.74 -15.57
CA TYR A 47 5.92 -32.40 -16.90
C TYR A 47 4.39 -32.49 -17.06
N LEU A 48 3.76 -33.54 -16.54
CA LEU A 48 2.30 -33.74 -16.66
C LEU A 48 1.50 -33.07 -15.54
N LEU A 49 2.18 -32.55 -14.50
CA LEU A 49 1.59 -31.90 -13.33
C LEU A 49 0.59 -32.78 -12.56
N ILE A 50 0.72 -34.10 -12.70
CA ILE A 50 -0.08 -35.11 -12.02
C ILE A 50 0.83 -36.24 -11.55
N ASP A 51 0.74 -36.60 -10.27
CA ASP A 51 1.61 -37.60 -9.69
C ASP A 51 1.20 -39.01 -10.17
N PRO A 52 2.04 -39.70 -10.98
CA PRO A 52 1.73 -41.01 -11.52
C PRO A 52 1.95 -42.15 -10.51
N LEU A 53 2.34 -41.86 -9.27
CA LEU A 53 2.62 -42.84 -8.22
C LEU A 53 1.53 -42.93 -7.14
N VAL A 54 0.51 -42.06 -7.20
CA VAL A 54 -0.64 -42.05 -6.28
C VAL A 54 -1.44 -43.37 -6.30
N THR A 55 -1.83 -43.86 -5.12
CA THR A 55 -2.61 -45.10 -4.97
C THR A 55 -4.08 -44.88 -5.33
N ASN A 56 -4.81 -45.97 -5.58
CA ASN A 56 -6.23 -45.90 -5.94
C ASN A 56 -7.13 -45.34 -4.81
N ASP A 57 -6.64 -45.32 -3.57
CA ASP A 57 -7.43 -44.94 -2.39
C ASP A 57 -7.51 -43.41 -2.20
N VAL A 58 -6.71 -42.64 -2.95
CA VAL A 58 -6.71 -41.18 -2.90
C VAL A 58 -7.76 -40.65 -3.88
N GLU A 59 -8.90 -40.21 -3.35
CA GLU A 59 -9.99 -39.64 -4.15
C GLU A 59 -9.80 -38.13 -4.35
N THR A 60 -9.92 -37.66 -5.59
CA THR A 60 -9.89 -36.23 -5.94
C THR A 60 -10.94 -35.91 -7.00
N SER A 61 -11.50 -34.71 -6.97
CA SER A 61 -12.38 -34.24 -8.04
C SER A 61 -11.55 -33.75 -9.23
N ARG A 62 -12.12 -33.79 -10.44
CA ARG A 62 -11.42 -33.32 -11.65
C ARG A 62 -11.00 -31.85 -11.57
N VAL A 63 -11.84 -31.02 -10.95
CA VAL A 63 -11.56 -29.59 -10.77
C VAL A 63 -10.44 -29.38 -9.74
N ALA A 64 -10.50 -30.10 -8.62
CA ALA A 64 -9.45 -30.02 -7.60
C ALA A 64 -8.08 -30.46 -8.16
N GLN A 65 -8.04 -31.54 -8.94
CA GLN A 65 -6.80 -31.99 -9.58
C GLN A 65 -6.26 -30.96 -10.58
N ALA A 66 -7.12 -30.40 -11.44
CA ALA A 66 -6.70 -29.37 -12.41
C ALA A 66 -6.17 -28.12 -11.70
N MET A 67 -6.79 -27.71 -10.60
CA MET A 67 -6.35 -26.59 -9.78
C MET A 67 -4.97 -26.86 -9.17
N SER A 68 -4.74 -28.03 -8.59
CA SER A 68 -3.44 -28.42 -8.03
C SER A 68 -2.34 -28.44 -9.10
N SER A 69 -2.63 -28.95 -10.30
CA SER A 69 -1.68 -28.93 -11.43
C SER A 69 -1.29 -27.51 -11.82
N ILE A 70 -2.26 -26.58 -11.92
CA ILE A 70 -1.99 -25.17 -12.25
C ILE A 70 -1.21 -24.47 -11.14
N GLN A 71 -1.57 -24.71 -9.87
CA GLN A 71 -0.85 -24.16 -8.72
C GLN A 71 0.61 -24.60 -8.71
N GLN A 72 0.88 -25.89 -8.94
CA GLN A 72 2.25 -26.41 -9.07
C GLN A 72 3.00 -25.69 -10.19
N TYR A 73 2.38 -25.55 -11.37
CA TYR A 73 3.00 -24.90 -12.52
C TYR A 73 3.38 -23.44 -12.24
N ILE A 74 2.47 -22.67 -11.65
CA ILE A 74 2.73 -21.26 -11.31
C ILE A 74 3.82 -21.16 -10.22
N ASN A 75 3.83 -22.06 -9.23
CA ASN A 75 4.89 -22.12 -8.23
C ASN A 75 6.27 -22.44 -8.86
N SER A 76 6.32 -23.37 -9.81
CA SER A 76 7.56 -23.69 -10.54
C SER A 76 8.08 -22.49 -11.32
N ILE A 77 7.20 -21.70 -11.96
CA ILE A 77 7.57 -20.44 -12.63
C ILE A 77 8.07 -19.42 -11.61
N ALA A 78 7.32 -19.19 -10.52
CA ALA A 78 7.67 -18.22 -9.48
C ALA A 78 9.02 -18.50 -8.81
N LEU A 79 9.41 -19.77 -8.70
CA LEU A 79 10.67 -20.23 -8.14
C LEU A 79 11.79 -20.37 -9.17
N ASN A 80 11.56 -19.99 -10.43
CA ASN A 80 12.49 -20.17 -11.56
C ASN A 80 12.95 -21.64 -11.75
N MET A 81 12.08 -22.58 -11.40
CA MET A 81 12.30 -24.02 -11.59
C MET A 81 11.79 -24.50 -12.95
N GLU A 82 10.88 -23.75 -13.58
CA GLU A 82 10.30 -24.11 -14.89
C GLU A 82 11.27 -23.81 -16.05
N PRO A 83 11.69 -24.82 -16.83
CA PRO A 83 12.60 -24.61 -17.96
C PRO A 83 12.00 -23.69 -19.04
N GLY A 84 12.76 -22.69 -19.47
CA GLY A 84 12.33 -21.73 -20.50
C GLY A 84 11.77 -20.41 -19.96
N TYR A 85 11.55 -20.33 -18.64
CA TYR A 85 11.18 -19.09 -17.95
C TYR A 85 12.34 -18.45 -17.18
N ASN A 86 13.56 -18.95 -17.33
CA ASN A 86 14.76 -18.48 -16.61
C ASN A 86 15.09 -16.98 -16.80
N THR A 87 14.53 -16.34 -17.83
CA THR A 87 14.67 -14.90 -18.12
C THR A 87 13.36 -14.13 -18.03
N GLN A 88 12.23 -14.81 -17.79
CA GLN A 88 10.91 -14.21 -17.65
C GLN A 88 10.48 -14.27 -16.19
N ASN A 89 10.46 -13.11 -15.54
CA ASN A 89 9.95 -13.00 -14.18
C ASN A 89 8.46 -12.66 -14.21
N LEU A 90 7.69 -13.27 -13.31
CA LEU A 90 6.36 -12.74 -12.99
C LEU A 90 6.49 -11.30 -12.51
N ASP A 91 5.52 -10.47 -12.87
CA ASP A 91 5.48 -9.10 -12.37
C ASP A 91 5.49 -9.08 -10.83
N THR A 92 6.14 -8.08 -10.24
CA THR A 92 6.30 -8.01 -8.77
C THR A 92 4.96 -8.00 -8.06
N ASN A 93 3.93 -7.37 -8.63
CA ASN A 93 2.60 -7.34 -8.02
C ASN A 93 1.87 -8.68 -8.18
N GLN A 94 2.02 -9.35 -9.32
CA GLN A 94 1.47 -10.69 -9.53
C GLN A 94 2.08 -11.71 -8.57
N LEU A 95 3.40 -11.65 -8.35
CA LEU A 95 4.10 -12.52 -7.40
C LEU A 95 3.70 -12.24 -5.95
N LYS A 96 3.58 -10.95 -5.57
CA LYS A 96 3.04 -10.57 -4.25
C LYS A 96 1.64 -11.11 -4.03
N ARG A 97 0.76 -10.96 -5.03
CA ARG A 97 -0.62 -11.46 -4.96
C ARG A 97 -0.67 -12.98 -4.85
N TRP A 98 0.15 -13.69 -5.64
CA TRP A 98 0.27 -15.15 -5.56
C TRP A 98 0.67 -15.59 -4.15
N ASN A 99 1.74 -15.01 -3.60
CA ASN A 99 2.27 -15.35 -2.28
C ASN A 99 1.38 -14.88 -1.10
N LYS A 100 0.49 -13.90 -1.31
CA LYS A 100 -0.43 -13.40 -0.27
C LYS A 100 -1.66 -14.31 -0.07
N GLY A 101 -1.88 -15.28 -0.96
CA GLY A 101 -2.94 -16.28 -0.77
C GLY A 101 -3.65 -16.77 -2.03
N ALA A 102 -3.33 -16.24 -3.22
CA ALA A 102 -3.92 -16.74 -4.46
C ALA A 102 -3.37 -18.14 -4.85
N ASP A 103 -2.26 -18.56 -4.25
CA ASP A 103 -1.72 -19.91 -4.34
C ASP A 103 -2.61 -20.98 -3.67
N GLN A 104 -3.51 -20.58 -2.76
CA GLN A 104 -4.35 -21.48 -1.96
C GLN A 104 -5.83 -21.16 -2.10
N TYR A 105 -6.62 -22.15 -2.54
CA TYR A 105 -8.07 -21.97 -2.73
C TYR A 105 -8.81 -21.51 -1.46
N ALA A 106 -8.44 -22.03 -0.29
CA ALA A 106 -9.11 -21.66 0.96
C ALA A 106 -8.91 -20.18 1.32
N ILE A 107 -7.70 -19.65 1.08
CA ILE A 107 -7.38 -18.24 1.34
C ILE A 107 -8.02 -17.36 0.26
N TRP A 108 -7.85 -17.72 -1.01
CA TRP A 108 -8.50 -17.05 -2.14
C TRP A 108 -10.02 -16.96 -1.96
N GLY A 109 -10.66 -18.07 -1.63
CA GLY A 109 -12.11 -18.16 -1.41
C GLY A 109 -12.55 -17.35 -0.19
N GLY A 110 -11.73 -17.32 0.87
CA GLY A 110 -11.94 -16.46 2.03
C GLY A 110 -11.92 -14.97 1.67
N TYR A 111 -10.98 -14.51 0.84
CA TYR A 111 -10.96 -13.12 0.37
C TYR A 111 -12.18 -12.78 -0.52
N VAL A 112 -12.61 -13.71 -1.38
CA VAL A 112 -13.84 -13.53 -2.19
C VAL A 112 -15.08 -13.43 -1.29
N GLU A 113 -15.16 -14.27 -0.26
CA GLU A 113 -16.25 -14.22 0.72
C GLU A 113 -16.19 -12.95 1.58
N LEU A 114 -15.01 -12.49 1.97
CA LEU A 114 -14.81 -11.26 2.74
C LEU A 114 -15.27 -10.02 1.98
N ASP A 115 -14.95 -9.92 0.68
CA ASP A 115 -15.37 -8.80 -0.17
C ASP A 115 -16.89 -8.84 -0.43
N SER A 116 -17.47 -10.04 -0.60
CA SER A 116 -18.90 -10.21 -0.89
C SER A 116 -19.78 -10.08 0.36
N TYR A 117 -19.30 -10.61 1.50
CA TYR A 117 -20.02 -10.76 2.76
C TYR A 117 -19.12 -10.40 3.96
N PRO A 118 -18.59 -9.17 4.04
CA PRO A 118 -17.75 -8.73 5.15
C PRO A 118 -18.47 -8.87 6.50
N GLU A 119 -19.81 -8.77 6.53
CA GLU A 119 -20.62 -8.94 7.74
C GLU A 119 -20.38 -10.27 8.50
N ASN A 120 -19.86 -11.29 7.84
CA ASN A 120 -19.53 -12.59 8.43
C ASN A 120 -18.22 -12.55 9.26
N TYR A 121 -17.38 -11.54 9.06
CA TYR A 121 -16.02 -11.45 9.62
C TYR A 121 -15.81 -10.25 10.54
N ILE A 122 -16.77 -9.33 10.62
CA ILE A 122 -16.67 -8.16 11.49
C ILE A 122 -16.89 -8.60 12.95
N ASP A 123 -15.90 -8.32 13.79
CA ASP A 123 -15.97 -8.50 15.24
C ASP A 123 -15.40 -7.24 15.91
N PRO A 124 -16.13 -6.59 16.84
CA PRO A 124 -15.64 -5.38 17.50
C PRO A 124 -14.31 -5.59 18.25
N THR A 125 -13.99 -6.83 18.64
CA THR A 125 -12.75 -7.20 19.34
C THR A 125 -11.56 -7.48 18.42
N LEU A 126 -11.76 -7.67 17.11
CA LEU A 126 -10.70 -7.98 16.14
C LEU A 126 -10.37 -6.84 15.17
N ARG A 127 -11.05 -5.70 15.33
CA ARG A 127 -10.86 -4.50 14.50
C ARG A 127 -9.42 -3.98 14.58
N GLN A 128 -8.84 -3.58 13.44
CA GLN A 128 -7.44 -3.16 13.37
C GLN A 128 -7.17 -1.76 13.95
N ASP A 129 -8.12 -0.84 13.83
CA ASP A 129 -8.00 0.56 14.26
C ASP A 129 -8.55 0.81 15.69
N GLN A 130 -8.45 -0.19 16.58
CA GLN A 130 -8.87 -0.04 17.98
C GLN A 130 -8.02 0.99 18.73
N THR A 131 -8.68 1.95 19.39
CA THR A 131 -8.00 2.89 20.28
C THR A 131 -7.52 2.20 21.56
N SER A 132 -6.53 2.81 22.20
CA SER A 132 -6.03 2.45 23.51
C SER A 132 -7.15 2.41 24.58
N CYS A 133 -8.03 3.42 24.62
CA CYS A 133 -9.14 3.43 25.57
C CYS A 133 -10.18 2.34 25.30
N PHE A 134 -10.40 1.97 24.03
CA PHE A 134 -11.26 0.84 23.67
C PHE A 134 -10.65 -0.51 24.06
N ASN A 135 -9.34 -0.67 23.91
CA ASN A 135 -8.62 -1.87 24.37
C ASN A 135 -8.69 -2.04 25.90
N ASP A 136 -8.59 -0.94 26.64
CA ASP A 136 -8.80 -0.93 28.09
C ASP A 136 -10.23 -1.38 28.43
N LEU A 137 -11.25 -0.91 27.71
CA LEU A 137 -12.64 -1.33 27.89
C LEU A 137 -12.82 -2.84 27.64
N ILE A 138 -12.26 -3.38 26.56
CA ILE A 138 -12.28 -4.82 26.27
C ILE A 138 -11.66 -5.59 27.45
N THR A 139 -10.52 -5.10 27.94
CA THR A 139 -9.81 -5.72 29.06
C THR A 139 -10.64 -5.70 30.35
N GLU A 140 -11.25 -4.57 30.70
CA GLU A 140 -12.11 -4.44 31.88
C GLU A 140 -13.35 -5.35 31.81
N LEU A 141 -14.00 -5.44 30.65
CA LEU A 141 -15.15 -6.31 30.42
C LEU A 141 -14.78 -7.81 30.44
N ASN A 142 -13.51 -8.16 30.24
CA ASN A 142 -13.04 -9.54 30.31
C ASN A 142 -12.65 -9.99 31.73
N GLN A 143 -12.32 -9.06 32.62
CA GLN A 143 -11.79 -9.38 33.95
C GLN A 143 -12.86 -9.66 35.01
N LYS A 144 -14.08 -9.15 34.84
CA LYS A 144 -15.17 -9.25 35.82
C LYS A 144 -16.30 -10.12 35.28
N THR A 145 -17.06 -10.76 36.18
CA THR A 145 -18.38 -11.30 35.79
C THR A 145 -19.24 -10.15 35.28
N VAL A 146 -19.63 -10.21 34.00
CA VAL A 146 -20.30 -9.08 33.34
C VAL A 146 -21.79 -9.09 33.68
N SER A 147 -22.19 -8.25 34.62
CA SER A 147 -23.56 -7.78 34.77
C SER A 147 -23.74 -6.43 34.07
N ASN A 148 -24.99 -6.02 33.84
CA ASN A 148 -25.26 -4.69 33.28
C ASN A 148 -24.64 -3.56 34.13
N ASP A 149 -24.69 -3.65 35.45
CA ASP A 149 -24.09 -2.64 36.33
C ASP A 149 -22.56 -2.57 36.18
N THR A 150 -21.89 -3.72 36.11
CA THR A 150 -20.43 -3.76 35.91
C THR A 150 -20.03 -3.28 34.51
N ALA A 151 -20.86 -3.55 33.49
CA ALA A 151 -20.65 -3.07 32.15
C ALA A 151 -20.81 -1.54 32.08
N GLN A 152 -21.83 -0.99 32.73
CA GLN A 152 -22.01 0.47 32.82
C GLN A 152 -20.85 1.15 33.55
N GLN A 153 -20.31 0.53 34.60
CA GLN A 153 -19.11 1.05 35.28
C GLN A 153 -17.87 1.05 34.38
N ALA A 154 -17.64 -0.03 33.62
CA ALA A 154 -16.54 -0.10 32.66
C ALA A 154 -16.69 0.95 31.54
N VAL A 155 -17.91 1.14 31.03
CA VAL A 155 -18.22 2.20 30.07
C VAL A 155 -17.95 3.58 30.65
N MET A 156 -18.29 3.83 31.92
CA MET A 156 -17.96 5.11 32.56
C MET A 156 -16.44 5.34 32.66
N GLY A 157 -15.66 4.28 32.91
CA GLY A 157 -14.19 4.33 32.83
C GLY A 157 -13.71 4.75 31.44
N TYR A 158 -14.25 4.13 30.39
CA TYR A 158 -13.99 4.49 29.00
C TYR A 158 -14.35 5.95 28.69
N LEU A 159 -15.54 6.42 29.11
CA LEU A 159 -16.00 7.79 28.89
C LEU A 159 -15.08 8.84 29.53
N ASN A 160 -14.54 8.57 30.72
CA ASN A 160 -13.59 9.47 31.38
C ASN A 160 -12.28 9.59 30.61
N GLN A 161 -11.80 8.50 29.99
CA GLN A 161 -10.60 8.55 29.14
C GLN A 161 -10.90 9.31 27.84
N PHE A 162 -12.05 9.03 27.21
CA PHE A 162 -12.48 9.73 26.01
C PHE A 162 -12.65 11.24 26.25
N GLU A 163 -13.21 11.65 27.38
CA GLU A 163 -13.35 13.06 27.76
C GLU A 163 -12.00 13.79 27.80
N GLN A 164 -10.96 13.15 28.35
CA GLN A 164 -9.61 13.72 28.41
C GLN A 164 -9.04 13.98 27.01
N VAL A 165 -9.23 13.01 26.11
CA VAL A 165 -8.74 13.08 24.73
C VAL A 165 -9.53 14.09 23.89
N ALA A 166 -10.86 14.15 24.08
CA ALA A 166 -11.73 15.07 23.36
C ALA A 166 -11.49 16.56 23.73
N ASN A 167 -11.00 16.82 24.95
CA ASN A 167 -10.71 18.18 25.46
C ASN A 167 -9.25 18.62 25.29
N LEU A 168 -8.44 17.93 24.47
CA LEU A 168 -7.05 18.30 24.24
C LEU A 168 -6.92 19.67 23.58
N THR A 169 -5.99 20.48 24.08
CA THR A 169 -5.58 21.74 23.44
C THR A 169 -4.40 21.47 22.54
N ILE A 170 -4.51 21.82 21.25
CA ILE A 170 -3.42 21.68 20.28
C ILE A 170 -2.32 22.69 20.61
N VAL A 171 -1.07 22.23 20.71
CA VAL A 171 0.11 23.02 21.09
C VAL A 171 0.93 23.40 19.86
N SER A 172 1.31 22.41 19.05
CA SER A 172 2.19 22.60 17.89
C SER A 172 2.06 21.44 16.92
N GLY A 173 2.68 21.55 15.74
CA GLY A 173 2.82 20.41 14.86
C GLY A 173 4.03 20.50 13.93
N TYR A 174 4.35 19.35 13.34
CA TYR A 174 5.48 19.13 12.44
C TYR A 174 5.05 18.31 11.23
N THR A 175 5.66 18.51 10.07
CA THR A 175 5.50 17.65 8.89
C THR A 175 6.85 17.16 8.39
N ASP A 176 6.92 15.89 8.03
CA ASP A 176 8.09 15.25 7.45
C ASP A 176 8.20 15.46 5.93
N ASN A 177 7.41 16.36 5.35
CA ASN A 177 7.44 16.69 3.93
C ASN A 177 7.36 18.20 3.70
N SER A 178 7.86 18.66 2.55
CA SER A 178 7.72 20.06 2.10
C SER A 178 6.44 20.29 1.31
N ASP A 179 5.85 19.25 0.74
CA ASP A 179 4.60 19.31 -0.02
C ASP A 179 3.40 19.13 0.91
N GLN A 180 2.49 20.11 0.95
CA GLN A 180 1.32 20.07 1.83
C GLN A 180 0.34 18.94 1.51
N THR A 181 0.39 18.39 0.30
CA THR A 181 -0.49 17.31 -0.19
C THR A 181 0.05 15.91 0.13
N LYS A 182 1.24 15.82 0.74
CA LYS A 182 1.95 14.57 1.02
C LYS A 182 2.52 14.56 2.43
N GLY A 183 2.99 13.40 2.83
CA GLY A 183 3.69 13.20 4.11
C GLY A 183 2.77 13.14 5.31
N THR A 184 3.40 12.93 6.46
CA THR A 184 2.74 12.77 7.75
C THR A 184 2.91 14.03 8.59
N TYR A 185 1.77 14.54 9.05
CA TYR A 185 1.69 15.61 10.03
C TYR A 185 1.66 15.01 11.44
N TYR A 186 2.55 15.47 12.31
CA TYR A 186 2.59 15.13 13.72
C TYR A 186 2.09 16.31 14.53
N LEU A 187 1.04 16.09 15.32
CA LEU A 187 0.42 17.12 16.16
C LEU A 187 0.69 16.82 17.63
N LEU A 188 1.03 17.86 18.39
CA LEU A 188 1.17 17.81 19.83
C LEU A 188 -0.05 18.46 20.47
N GLY A 189 -0.67 17.77 21.41
CA GLY A 189 -1.76 18.26 22.24
C GLY A 189 -1.41 18.18 23.72
N LYS A 190 -2.11 18.94 24.56
CA LYS A 190 -2.00 18.83 26.02
C LYS A 190 -3.36 18.91 26.70
N THR A 191 -3.46 18.28 27.87
CA THR A 191 -4.65 18.38 28.71
C THR A 191 -4.77 19.78 29.33
N ALA A 192 -6.00 20.20 29.61
CA ALA A 192 -6.27 21.43 30.34
C ALA A 192 -6.17 21.26 31.88
N SER A 193 -6.06 20.02 32.36
CA SER A 193 -5.95 19.68 33.78
C SER A 193 -4.53 19.89 34.31
N SER A 194 -4.41 20.09 35.64
CA SER A 194 -3.12 20.08 36.34
C SER A 194 -3.04 18.80 37.21
N PRO A 195 -2.00 17.96 37.07
CA PRO A 195 -0.82 18.11 36.21
C PRO A 195 -1.15 17.97 34.71
N VAL A 196 -0.37 18.68 33.88
CA VAL A 196 -0.51 18.67 32.42
C VAL A 196 0.05 17.36 31.87
N GLN A 197 -0.72 16.70 31.01
CA GLN A 197 -0.30 15.53 30.25
C GLN A 197 -0.24 15.88 28.77
N TYR A 198 0.88 15.58 28.13
CA TYR A 198 1.07 15.76 26.69
C TYR A 198 0.62 14.51 25.93
N TYR A 199 0.07 14.73 24.74
CA TYR A 199 -0.37 13.71 23.79
C TYR A 199 0.15 14.06 22.40
N TRP A 200 0.37 13.05 21.56
CA TRP A 200 0.72 13.24 20.16
C TRP A 200 -0.17 12.38 19.25
N ARG A 201 -0.42 12.85 18.04
CA ARG A 201 -1.09 12.06 16.99
C ARG A 201 -0.47 12.33 15.64
N SER A 202 -0.74 11.47 14.68
CA SER A 202 -0.36 11.66 13.28
C SER A 202 -1.58 11.80 12.36
N PHE A 203 -1.38 12.53 11.27
CA PHE A 203 -2.30 12.69 10.16
C PHE A 203 -1.53 12.52 8.86
N ASP A 204 -1.75 11.42 8.15
CA ASP A 204 -1.03 11.09 6.92
C ASP A 204 -1.79 11.61 5.69
N MET A 205 -1.30 12.71 5.13
CA MET A 205 -1.90 13.31 3.94
C MET A 205 -1.63 12.47 2.69
N SER A 206 -0.64 11.58 2.71
CA SER A 206 -0.38 10.69 1.57
C SER A 206 -1.49 9.64 1.36
N LEU A 207 -2.30 9.38 2.39
CA LEU A 207 -3.51 8.56 2.32
C LEU A 207 -4.68 9.38 1.74
N ASN A 208 -4.50 9.92 0.54
CA ASN A 208 -5.53 10.62 -0.21
C ASN A 208 -5.81 9.91 -1.54
N VAL A 209 -7.08 9.95 -1.94
CA VAL A 209 -7.57 9.44 -3.23
C VAL A 209 -8.40 10.56 -3.85
N ASP A 210 -7.98 11.03 -5.02
CA ASP A 210 -8.65 12.11 -5.77
C ASP A 210 -8.96 13.35 -4.92
N ASN A 211 -7.93 13.82 -4.20
CA ASN A 211 -7.97 14.99 -3.32
C ASN A 211 -8.88 14.84 -2.09
N VAL A 212 -9.41 13.65 -1.84
CA VAL A 212 -10.14 13.30 -0.62
C VAL A 212 -9.22 12.49 0.28
N VAL A 213 -9.02 12.99 1.50
CA VAL A 213 -8.19 12.29 2.49
C VAL A 213 -9.02 11.19 3.13
N ALA A 214 -8.45 10.00 3.23
CA ALA A 214 -9.14 8.85 3.78
C ALA A 214 -9.44 9.02 5.27
N SER A 215 -10.56 8.45 5.74
CA SER A 215 -10.96 8.56 7.15
C SER A 215 -9.96 7.89 8.11
N ASN A 216 -9.20 6.90 7.63
CA ASN A 216 -8.14 6.20 8.37
C ASN A 216 -6.76 6.89 8.26
N ALA A 217 -6.68 8.09 7.66
CA ALA A 217 -5.45 8.89 7.63
C ALA A 217 -5.04 9.41 9.03
N TRP A 218 -5.99 9.44 9.96
CA TRP A 218 -5.79 9.90 11.33
C TRP A 218 -5.42 8.75 12.27
N SER A 219 -4.36 8.93 13.06
CA SER A 219 -4.13 8.07 14.21
C SER A 219 -4.97 8.51 15.42
N GLU A 220 -5.09 7.63 16.41
CA GLU A 220 -5.50 8.04 17.76
C GLU A 220 -4.47 9.00 18.39
N TRP A 221 -4.86 9.64 19.49
CA TRP A 221 -3.98 10.36 20.40
C TRP A 221 -3.24 9.39 21.31
N TYR A 222 -1.91 9.42 21.24
CA TYR A 222 -1.03 8.65 22.11
C TYR A 222 -0.47 9.52 23.23
N PRO A 223 -0.40 9.03 24.48
CA PRO A 223 0.20 9.79 25.57
C PRO A 223 1.72 9.91 25.37
N VAL A 224 2.26 11.07 25.72
CA VAL A 224 3.70 11.30 25.82
C VAL A 224 4.13 10.94 27.24
N ASN A 225 4.63 9.72 27.43
CA ASN A 225 4.99 9.17 28.77
C ASN A 225 6.31 9.73 29.34
N THR A 226 6.76 10.91 28.89
CA THR A 226 7.99 11.57 29.40
C THR A 226 7.62 12.63 30.43
N SER A 227 8.46 12.81 31.45
CA SER A 227 8.21 13.80 32.51
C SER A 227 8.59 15.19 32.03
N ILE A 228 7.60 16.06 31.83
CA ILE A 228 7.78 17.45 31.40
C ILE A 228 7.22 18.38 32.46
N ASN A 229 7.99 19.38 32.88
CA ASN A 229 7.50 20.37 33.82
C ASN A 229 6.93 21.60 33.08
N ASP A 230 5.62 21.58 32.81
CA ASP A 230 4.92 22.64 32.04
C ASP A 230 5.16 24.06 32.59
N ASN A 231 5.36 24.20 33.91
CA ASN A 231 5.57 25.50 34.55
C ASN A 231 6.95 26.11 34.25
N LEU A 232 7.94 25.30 33.87
CA LEU A 232 9.29 25.76 33.57
C LEU A 232 9.53 25.97 32.08
N ILE A 233 8.59 25.53 31.23
CA ILE A 233 8.76 25.55 29.77
C ILE A 233 8.97 26.99 29.28
N GLN A 234 9.98 27.15 28.43
CA GLN A 234 10.26 28.38 27.69
C GLN A 234 9.90 28.16 26.21
N GLY A 235 9.06 29.04 25.67
CA GLY A 235 8.54 28.91 24.31
C GLY A 235 7.53 27.76 24.16
N THR A 236 7.47 27.14 22.98
CA THR A 236 6.51 26.06 22.68
C THR A 236 7.23 24.73 22.44
N PRO A 237 6.86 23.62 23.07
CA PRO A 237 7.43 22.31 22.75
C PRO A 237 7.18 21.92 21.28
N ARG A 238 8.16 21.31 20.63
CA ARG A 238 8.10 20.98 19.19
C ARG A 238 8.42 19.51 18.94
N LEU A 239 7.60 18.90 18.09
CA LEU A 239 7.90 17.60 17.51
C LEU A 239 8.83 17.77 16.31
N ALA A 240 9.66 16.76 16.04
CA ALA A 240 10.37 16.65 14.76
C ALA A 240 10.63 15.18 14.44
N TYR A 241 10.46 14.82 13.17
CA TYR A 241 10.81 13.50 12.66
C TYR A 241 12.23 13.52 12.11
N PHE A 242 13.10 12.68 12.67
CA PHE A 242 14.52 12.62 12.34
C PHE A 242 15.05 11.21 12.54
N ASN A 243 15.94 10.72 11.66
CA ASN A 243 16.51 9.37 11.74
C ASN A 243 15.48 8.24 11.92
N ASN A 244 14.36 8.32 11.21
CA ASN A 244 13.23 7.39 11.28
C ASN A 244 12.62 7.27 12.69
N ARG A 245 12.68 8.35 13.48
CA ARG A 245 12.09 8.44 14.82
C ARG A 245 11.46 9.80 15.04
N LEU A 246 10.39 9.80 15.84
CA LEU A 246 9.76 11.03 16.31
C LEU A 246 10.45 11.50 17.59
N TYR A 247 10.85 12.76 17.62
CA TYR A 247 11.44 13.41 18.79
C TYR A 247 10.54 14.54 19.27
N LEU A 248 10.59 14.79 20.57
CA LEU A 248 10.00 15.96 21.21
C LEU A 248 11.12 16.78 21.83
N PHE A 249 11.16 18.07 21.51
CA PHE A 249 12.12 19.03 22.02
C PHE A 249 11.41 20.12 22.81
N TRP A 250 11.96 20.46 23.97
CA TRP A 250 11.48 21.56 24.80
C TRP A 250 12.63 22.19 25.59
N PHE A 251 12.38 23.37 26.13
CA PHE A 251 13.35 24.12 26.92
C PHE A 251 12.75 24.42 28.28
N GLU A 252 13.49 24.21 29.36
CA GLU A 252 13.04 24.53 30.72
C GLU A 252 13.96 25.57 31.34
N ARG A 253 13.39 26.57 32.03
CA ARG A 253 14.13 27.55 32.83
C ARG A 253 14.09 27.15 34.30
N ALA A 254 15.25 27.07 34.93
CA ALA A 254 15.37 26.99 36.37
C ALA A 254 15.90 28.33 36.92
N GLU A 255 15.21 28.89 37.91
CA GLU A 255 15.66 30.09 38.62
C GLU A 255 16.79 29.75 39.60
N GLY A 256 17.78 30.64 39.71
CA GLY A 256 18.84 30.52 40.71
C GLY A 256 18.27 30.65 42.14
N ASN A 257 18.65 29.76 43.06
CA ASN A 257 18.12 29.74 44.44
C ASN A 257 18.87 30.69 45.40
N GLY A 258 19.60 31.69 44.88
CA GLY A 258 20.33 32.64 45.72
C GLY A 258 20.90 33.86 45.00
N PRO A 259 21.45 34.85 45.74
CA PRO A 259 21.92 36.13 45.18
C PRO A 259 23.09 36.04 44.19
N ASN A 260 23.76 34.88 44.14
CA ASN A 260 24.91 34.59 43.28
C ASN A 260 24.67 33.35 42.39
N GLU A 261 23.44 32.87 42.29
CA GLU A 261 23.08 31.74 41.42
C GLU A 261 22.41 32.29 40.16
N SER A 262 22.91 31.89 39.00
CA SER A 262 22.34 32.29 37.70
C SER A 262 21.12 31.46 37.35
N ASP A 263 20.23 32.07 36.57
CA ASP A 263 19.14 31.33 35.94
C ASP A 263 19.73 30.50 34.81
N THR A 264 19.18 29.31 34.60
CA THR A 264 19.61 28.41 33.53
C THR A 264 18.45 28.06 32.63
N ILE A 265 18.70 27.98 31.32
CA ILE A 265 17.76 27.39 30.35
C ILE A 265 18.40 26.12 29.81
N THR A 266 17.70 25.00 29.97
CA THR A 266 18.17 23.68 29.53
C THR A 266 17.30 23.17 28.40
N ALA A 267 17.94 22.74 27.31
CA ALA A 267 17.30 22.06 26.20
C ALA A 267 17.19 20.57 26.50
N TYR A 268 15.99 20.03 26.36
CA TYR A 268 15.69 18.62 26.55
C TYR A 268 15.17 18.00 25.25
N SER A 269 15.44 16.71 25.09
CA SER A 269 14.78 15.87 24.10
C SER A 269 14.25 14.58 24.69
N SER A 270 13.22 14.04 24.05
CA SER A 270 12.76 12.68 24.28
C SER A 270 12.46 12.05 22.92
N GLN A 271 12.77 10.77 22.77
CA GLN A 271 12.52 10.03 21.53
C GLN A 271 11.40 9.02 21.73
N CYS A 272 10.55 8.90 20.72
CA CYS A 272 9.51 7.87 20.63
C CYS A 272 10.09 6.62 19.97
N ASP A 273 9.94 5.47 20.61
CA ASP A 273 10.34 4.18 20.04
C ASP A 273 9.25 3.58 19.12
N PHE A 274 9.55 2.45 18.48
CA PHE A 274 8.59 1.76 17.61
C PHE A 274 7.36 1.20 18.36
N SER A 275 7.44 1.09 19.69
CA SER A 275 6.31 0.69 20.55
C SER A 275 5.53 1.90 21.07
N ARG A 276 5.81 3.12 20.56
CA ARG A 276 5.19 4.39 20.93
C ARG A 276 5.48 4.85 22.37
N ASN A 277 6.49 4.26 23.00
CA ASN A 277 6.96 4.69 24.31
C ASN A 277 8.01 5.77 24.16
N TRP A 278 7.95 6.75 25.06
CA TRP A 278 8.88 7.87 25.08
C TRP A 278 10.04 7.60 26.04
N SER A 279 11.26 7.97 25.62
CA SER A 279 12.42 7.89 26.50
C SER A 279 12.32 8.88 27.66
N SER A 280 13.07 8.63 28.73
CA SER A 280 13.32 9.65 29.75
C SER A 280 13.90 10.92 29.13
N PRO A 281 13.63 12.11 29.70
CA PRO A 281 14.21 13.37 29.22
C PRO A 281 15.73 13.29 29.14
N TYR A 282 16.27 13.54 27.95
CA TYR A 282 17.70 13.65 27.70
C TYR A 282 18.12 15.11 27.72
N LEU A 283 19.03 15.46 28.64
CA LEU A 283 19.61 16.79 28.70
C LEU A 283 20.57 16.98 27.52
N MET A 284 20.24 17.90 26.61
CA MET A 284 21.05 18.17 25.42
C MET A 284 22.14 19.20 25.70
N SER A 285 21.75 20.35 26.24
CA SER A 285 22.67 21.46 26.51
C SER A 285 22.01 22.46 27.46
N THR A 286 22.82 23.24 28.16
CA THR A 286 22.36 24.28 29.10
C THR A 286 23.09 25.58 28.80
N ILE A 287 22.35 26.68 28.92
CA ILE A 287 22.88 28.05 28.95
C ILE A 287 22.51 28.69 30.28
N ASP A 288 23.31 29.66 30.72
CA ASP A 288 23.05 30.44 31.93
C ASP A 288 23.08 31.94 31.62
N ASN A 289 22.66 32.77 32.57
CA ASN A 289 22.72 34.23 32.46
C ASN A 289 23.86 34.86 33.29
N ASP A 290 24.83 34.07 33.73
CA ASP A 290 25.96 34.57 34.49
C ASP A 290 26.93 35.32 33.58
N THR A 291 26.82 36.64 33.61
CA THR A 291 27.72 37.54 32.88
C THR A 291 29.21 37.34 33.20
N ALA A 292 29.56 36.69 34.32
CA ALA A 292 30.94 36.32 34.64
C ALA A 292 31.45 35.11 33.82
N ASN A 293 30.55 34.20 33.42
CA ASN A 293 30.86 33.09 32.51
C ASN A 293 30.95 33.54 31.06
N HIS A 294 30.32 34.68 30.72
CA HIS A 294 30.25 35.22 29.35
C HIS A 294 31.41 36.14 28.99
N THR A 295 32.62 35.59 28.99
CA THR A 295 33.87 36.36 28.79
C THR A 295 34.15 36.72 27.33
N SER A 296 33.46 36.10 26.37
CA SER A 296 33.58 36.35 24.93
C SER A 296 32.30 36.96 24.33
N SER A 297 32.39 37.57 23.14
CA SER A 297 31.19 37.93 22.36
C SER A 297 30.34 36.70 22.01
N ASP A 298 30.95 35.52 22.05
CA ASP A 298 30.34 34.25 21.73
C ASP A 298 29.47 33.68 22.84
N ASP A 299 29.48 34.25 24.03
CA ASP A 299 28.62 33.77 25.13
C ASP A 299 27.44 34.72 25.39
N LYS A 300 27.53 35.99 24.95
CA LYS A 300 26.54 37.03 25.26
C LYS A 300 25.26 37.00 24.44
N TYR A 301 25.22 36.24 23.35
CA TYR A 301 24.07 36.21 22.43
C TYR A 301 22.86 35.47 23.00
N CYS A 302 23.04 34.61 24.02
CA CYS A 302 21.93 33.94 24.70
C CYS A 302 21.39 34.72 25.92
N ASP A 303 22.08 35.76 26.41
CA ASP A 303 21.65 36.58 27.57
C ASP A 303 20.27 37.20 27.38
N LYS A 304 20.00 37.65 26.15
CA LYS A 304 18.72 38.29 25.82
C LYS A 304 17.54 37.34 26.03
N LEU A 305 17.73 36.02 25.92
CA LEU A 305 16.65 35.03 26.05
C LEU A 305 16.01 35.05 27.45
N PHE A 306 16.78 35.35 28.50
CA PHE A 306 16.29 35.38 29.88
C PHE A 306 15.37 36.57 30.20
N THR A 307 15.41 37.60 29.34
CA THR A 307 14.63 38.85 29.49
C THR A 307 13.64 39.06 28.33
N THR A 308 13.62 38.14 27.36
CA THR A 308 12.79 38.22 26.16
C THR A 308 11.32 38.01 26.50
N LYS A 309 10.44 38.83 25.91
CA LYS A 309 8.99 38.68 26.05
C LYS A 309 8.45 37.62 25.09
N TYR A 310 8.87 37.64 23.83
CA TYR A 310 8.44 36.67 22.81
C TYR A 310 9.54 35.63 22.54
N LEU A 311 9.50 34.54 23.30
CA LEU A 311 10.36 33.38 23.08
C LEU A 311 9.75 32.47 22.02
N CYS A 312 10.46 32.30 20.92
CA CYS A 312 10.05 31.47 19.79
C CYS A 312 10.84 30.16 19.79
N THR A 313 10.21 29.07 19.36
CA THR A 313 10.87 27.77 19.18
C THR A 313 10.74 27.29 17.75
N ALA A 314 11.79 26.65 17.25
CA ALA A 314 11.77 26.02 15.95
C ALA A 314 12.61 24.74 15.93
N CYS A 315 12.04 23.71 15.31
CA CYS A 315 12.66 22.43 15.04
C CYS A 315 12.43 22.08 13.56
N GLY A 316 13.49 21.74 12.84
CA GLY A 316 13.39 21.44 11.42
C GLY A 316 14.54 20.57 10.94
N TYR A 317 14.22 19.51 10.21
CA TYR A 317 15.23 18.69 9.57
C TYR A 317 15.75 19.41 8.32
N ASN A 318 17.04 19.74 8.33
CA ASN A 318 17.74 20.26 7.18
C ASN A 318 18.24 19.08 6.35
N ALA A 319 17.51 18.75 5.29
CA ALA A 319 17.84 17.62 4.44
C ALA A 319 19.14 17.83 3.65
N ASN A 320 19.57 19.09 3.43
CA ASN A 320 20.82 19.37 2.72
C ASN A 320 22.06 19.02 3.56
N ASP A 321 22.01 19.30 4.86
CA ASP A 321 23.13 19.06 5.78
C ASP A 321 22.98 17.76 6.58
N ASN A 322 21.89 17.01 6.33
CA ASN A 322 21.47 15.84 7.10
C ASN A 322 21.57 16.06 8.63
N SER A 323 21.06 17.21 9.08
CA SER A 323 21.09 17.61 10.48
C SER A 323 19.77 18.23 10.90
N LEU A 324 19.39 18.01 12.16
CA LEU A 324 18.21 18.59 12.75
C LEU A 324 18.59 19.90 13.47
N LEU A 325 17.92 20.99 13.13
CA LEU A 325 18.02 22.25 13.85
C LEU A 325 17.00 22.26 14.99
N VAL A 326 17.43 22.61 16.20
CA VAL A 326 16.59 22.84 17.38
C VAL A 326 16.97 24.18 17.98
N SER A 327 16.02 25.11 18.10
CA SER A 327 16.33 26.48 18.51
C SER A 327 15.26 27.08 19.43
N LEU A 328 15.74 27.79 20.45
CA LEU A 328 14.97 28.77 21.23
C LEU A 328 15.54 30.16 20.90
N TYR A 329 14.73 31.09 20.41
CA TYR A 329 15.23 32.38 19.92
C TYR A 329 14.31 33.55 20.25
N CYS A 330 14.91 34.74 20.25
CA CYS A 330 14.25 35.99 20.60
C CYS A 330 13.48 36.58 19.41
N GLY A 331 12.17 36.76 19.57
CA GLY A 331 11.31 37.47 18.63
C GLY A 331 11.32 39.00 18.78
N ASP A 332 11.80 39.50 19.92
CA ASP A 332 11.66 40.92 20.30
C ASP A 332 12.45 41.86 19.39
N GLY A 333 11.73 42.83 18.80
CA GLY A 333 12.31 43.89 17.97
C GLY A 333 12.56 43.51 16.50
N VAL A 334 12.19 42.30 16.08
CA VAL A 334 12.34 41.85 14.69
C VAL A 334 11.15 42.32 13.84
N THR A 335 11.41 43.01 12.73
CA THR A 335 10.35 43.52 11.84
C THR A 335 10.48 43.05 10.39
N ALA A 336 11.68 42.63 9.98
CA ALA A 336 11.99 42.09 8.67
C ALA A 336 13.12 41.07 8.78
N TYR A 337 13.25 40.23 7.76
CA TYR A 337 14.36 39.29 7.64
C TYR A 337 15.69 40.04 7.53
N THR A 338 16.71 39.58 8.25
CA THR A 338 18.09 40.05 8.13
C THR A 338 19.06 38.87 8.23
N ASP A 339 20.14 38.89 7.46
CA ASP A 339 21.19 37.86 7.53
C ASP A 339 22.01 37.90 8.83
N SER A 340 21.82 38.93 9.66
CA SER A 340 22.49 39.12 10.96
C SER A 340 22.06 38.12 12.05
N GLY A 341 21.18 37.17 11.76
CA GLY A 341 20.67 36.17 12.70
C GLY A 341 19.90 36.74 13.90
N TYR A 342 19.71 35.92 14.93
CA TYR A 342 18.93 36.28 16.13
C TYR A 342 19.71 36.00 17.40
N ASN A 343 19.24 36.54 18.53
CA ASN A 343 19.69 36.06 19.84
C ASN A 343 19.01 34.71 20.06
N ASP A 344 19.80 33.65 20.07
CA ASP A 344 19.30 32.27 19.99
C ASP A 344 20.07 31.31 20.89
N PHE A 345 19.45 30.18 21.17
CA PHE A 345 20.03 28.99 21.74
C PHE A 345 19.75 27.87 20.76
N SER A 346 20.63 27.76 19.76
CA SER A 346 20.48 26.85 18.64
C SER A 346 21.46 25.68 18.73
N LEU A 347 20.93 24.48 18.49
CA LEU A 347 21.66 23.22 18.45
C LEU A 347 21.42 22.58 17.08
N THR A 348 22.47 22.08 16.46
CA THR A 348 22.37 21.12 15.35
C THR A 348 22.66 19.73 15.87
N VAL A 349 21.80 18.79 15.52
CA VAL A 349 21.92 17.36 15.83
C VAL A 349 22.24 16.62 14.53
N ASP A 350 23.37 15.91 14.48
CA ASP A 350 23.73 15.10 13.31
C ASP A 350 23.04 13.73 13.32
N TYR A 351 23.24 12.95 12.26
CA TYR A 351 22.68 11.59 12.14
C TYR A 351 23.09 10.65 13.30
N TRP A 352 24.23 10.87 13.94
CA TRP A 352 24.70 10.08 15.09
C TRP A 352 24.27 10.67 16.44
N PHE A 353 23.39 11.66 16.42
CA PHE A 353 22.91 12.40 17.58
C PHE A 353 24.01 13.20 18.29
N ASN A 354 25.12 13.51 17.62
CA ASN A 354 26.11 14.42 18.16
C ASN A 354 25.57 15.85 18.14
N LEU A 355 25.73 16.54 19.27
CA LEU A 355 25.23 17.88 19.46
C LEU A 355 26.32 18.89 19.17
N LYS A 356 25.98 19.90 18.35
CA LYS A 356 26.81 21.07 18.13
C LYS A 356 26.00 22.33 18.40
N LYS A 357 26.45 23.14 19.36
CA LYS A 357 25.91 24.49 19.56
C LYS A 357 26.34 25.36 18.38
N ILE A 358 25.39 26.01 17.74
CA ILE A 358 25.64 26.90 16.60
C ILE A 358 25.07 28.28 16.89
N LYS A 359 25.58 29.28 16.18
CA LYS A 359 24.95 30.59 16.07
C LYS A 359 24.27 30.69 14.72
N THR A 360 23.05 31.20 14.70
CA THR A 360 22.33 31.42 13.44
C THR A 360 22.83 32.64 12.68
N ALA A 361 23.42 33.61 13.37
CA ALA A 361 24.11 34.75 12.77
C ALA A 361 25.45 34.34 12.14
N ILE A 362 25.72 34.78 10.92
CA ILE A 362 27.02 34.62 10.25
C ILE A 362 27.75 35.98 10.25
N GLU A 363 29.06 35.98 10.47
CA GLU A 363 29.90 37.18 10.29
C GLU A 363 30.15 37.42 8.80
N GLY A 364 29.55 38.48 8.22
CA GLY A 364 29.69 38.89 6.81
C GLY A 364 28.36 38.93 6.03
N ASP A 365 28.40 39.34 4.77
CA ASP A 365 27.21 39.46 3.86
C ASP A 365 26.67 38.10 3.36
N ALA A 366 26.86 37.00 4.11
CA ALA A 366 26.46 35.66 3.68
C ALA A 366 25.09 35.25 4.26
N SER A 367 24.21 34.72 3.41
CA SER A 367 22.90 34.18 3.79
C SER A 367 23.02 32.95 4.70
N SER A 368 22.31 32.95 5.82
CA SER A 368 22.24 31.82 6.77
C SER A 368 20.91 31.07 6.60
N ALA A 369 20.96 29.85 6.06
CA ALA A 369 19.77 28.99 5.94
C ALA A 369 19.04 28.77 7.29
N PRO A 370 19.74 28.53 8.43
CA PRO A 370 19.11 28.52 9.75
C PRO A 370 18.37 29.83 10.09
N ALA A 371 18.95 31.00 9.80
CA ALA A 371 18.30 32.28 10.11
C ALA A 371 17.03 32.50 9.27
N LYS A 372 17.01 32.09 7.99
CA LYS A 372 15.81 32.11 7.15
C LYS A 372 14.72 31.21 7.71
N PHE A 373 15.09 29.99 8.12
CA PHE A 373 14.16 29.05 8.74
C PHE A 373 13.55 29.64 10.01
N LEU A 374 14.37 30.17 10.93
CA LEU A 374 13.87 30.80 12.16
C LEU A 374 12.96 32.00 11.89
N PHE A 375 13.30 32.84 10.91
CA PHE A 375 12.46 33.98 10.54
C PHE A 375 11.05 33.57 10.11
N ASN A 376 10.91 32.47 9.36
CA ASN A 376 9.59 32.02 8.88
C ASN A 376 8.61 31.68 10.02
N TYR A 377 9.15 31.29 11.18
CA TYR A 377 8.39 30.91 12.36
C TYR A 377 8.46 31.96 13.48
N ILE A 378 9.07 33.13 13.28
CA ILE A 378 9.21 34.14 14.33
C ILE A 378 7.88 34.79 14.70
N GLU A 379 7.65 35.03 15.99
CA GLU A 379 6.47 35.70 16.51
C GLU A 379 6.83 36.83 17.47
N ASN A 380 6.12 37.96 17.37
CA ASN A 380 6.26 39.13 18.23
C ASN A 380 5.02 40.06 18.15
N ASP A 381 5.14 41.29 18.64
CA ASP A 381 4.04 42.27 18.62
C ASP A 381 3.53 42.60 17.19
N THR A 382 4.40 42.52 16.17
CA THR A 382 4.10 42.87 14.77
C THR A 382 3.77 41.63 13.93
N ILE A 383 4.56 40.57 14.06
CA ILE A 383 4.42 39.31 13.32
C ILE A 383 3.71 38.31 14.24
N LYS A 384 2.47 37.93 13.94
CA LYS A 384 1.63 37.11 14.83
C LYS A 384 1.37 35.72 14.24
N ASN A 385 1.12 34.74 15.11
CA ASN A 385 0.70 33.37 14.77
C ASN A 385 1.71 32.54 13.96
N ASN A 386 2.93 33.02 13.74
CA ASN A 386 3.95 32.28 13.01
C ASN A 386 4.42 31.04 13.79
N GLN A 387 4.31 31.06 15.13
CA GLN A 387 4.56 29.87 15.94
C GLN A 387 3.45 28.80 15.79
N ASN A 388 2.28 29.16 15.23
CA ASN A 388 1.18 28.22 14.95
C ASN A 388 1.29 27.55 13.58
N LYS A 389 2.24 27.98 12.73
CA LYS A 389 2.55 27.28 11.49
C LYS A 389 3.12 25.89 11.82
N ILE A 390 2.71 24.89 11.06
CA ILE A 390 3.33 23.57 11.11
C ILE A 390 4.77 23.72 10.62
N GLN A 391 5.72 23.23 11.42
CA GLN A 391 7.13 23.26 11.04
C GLN A 391 7.42 22.08 10.11
N SER A 392 8.19 22.30 9.05
CA SER A 392 8.50 21.24 8.09
C SER A 392 9.99 20.91 8.10
N LEU A 393 10.34 19.80 7.45
CA LEU A 393 11.66 19.69 6.87
C LEU A 393 11.88 20.86 5.89
N PHE A 394 13.14 21.23 5.70
CA PHE A 394 13.49 22.30 4.78
C PHE A 394 14.75 21.96 4.00
N LEU A 395 14.75 22.41 2.74
CA LEU A 395 15.91 22.50 1.88
C LEU A 395 16.06 23.98 1.54
N LEU A 396 17.19 24.58 1.91
CA LEU A 396 17.43 26.00 1.62
C LEU A 396 18.81 26.19 1.02
N ASP A 397 18.86 27.07 0.03
CA ASP A 397 20.06 27.67 -0.57
C ASP A 397 21.11 26.68 -1.12
N LYS A 398 20.79 25.38 -1.25
CA LYS A 398 21.62 24.36 -1.88
C LYS A 398 20.84 23.59 -2.95
N HIS A 399 21.52 23.23 -4.02
CA HIS A 399 20.95 22.41 -5.09
C HIS A 399 20.80 20.96 -4.64
N TYR A 400 19.63 20.36 -4.91
CA TYR A 400 19.35 18.95 -4.71
C TYR A 400 18.81 18.32 -6.00
N VAL A 401 18.87 17.00 -6.10
CA VAL A 401 18.29 16.26 -7.24
C VAL A 401 16.79 16.20 -7.04
N SER A 402 16.05 16.82 -7.95
CA SER A 402 14.58 16.86 -7.89
C SER A 402 13.90 15.80 -8.75
N ASP A 403 14.56 15.36 -9.82
CA ASP A 403 14.01 14.39 -10.76
C ASP A 403 15.11 13.76 -11.63
N VAL A 404 14.93 12.50 -12.02
CA VAL A 404 15.79 11.76 -12.97
C VAL A 404 14.89 10.99 -13.93
N ASN A 405 14.65 11.56 -15.11
CA ASN A 405 13.77 10.97 -16.12
C ASN A 405 14.55 10.41 -17.30
N SER A 406 14.07 9.30 -17.88
CA SER A 406 14.57 8.83 -19.16
C SER A 406 14.10 9.80 -20.26
N ASN A 407 15.05 10.28 -21.07
CA ASN A 407 14.78 11.18 -22.17
C ASN A 407 14.62 10.41 -23.48
N SER A 408 15.57 9.50 -23.76
CA SER A 408 15.49 8.62 -24.92
C SER A 408 16.26 7.33 -24.70
N SER A 409 15.78 6.23 -25.29
CA SER A 409 16.52 4.98 -25.40
C SER A 409 16.56 4.57 -26.85
N GLN A 410 17.72 4.17 -27.34
CA GLN A 410 17.87 3.68 -28.71
C GLN A 410 18.62 2.36 -28.72
N TYR A 411 18.08 1.45 -29.52
CA TYR A 411 18.65 0.14 -29.77
C TYR A 411 18.86 -0.02 -31.27
N HIS A 412 20.05 -0.48 -31.64
CA HIS A 412 20.33 -0.91 -33.00
C HIS A 412 20.11 -2.43 -33.13
N ASN A 413 19.55 -2.91 -34.25
CA ASN A 413 19.43 -4.33 -34.63
C ASN A 413 18.95 -5.27 -33.51
N ASP A 414 17.70 -5.12 -33.06
CA ASP A 414 17.04 -6.05 -32.13
C ASP A 414 17.75 -6.32 -30.78
N LEU A 415 18.80 -5.56 -30.42
CA LEU A 415 19.52 -5.67 -29.14
C LEU A 415 18.59 -5.57 -27.93
N GLN A 416 17.46 -4.87 -28.07
CA GLN A 416 16.38 -4.79 -27.09
C GLN A 416 15.82 -6.16 -26.65
N LYS A 417 15.91 -7.21 -27.50
CA LYS A 417 15.46 -8.57 -27.17
C LYS A 417 16.35 -9.26 -26.13
N PHE A 418 17.58 -8.78 -25.96
CA PHE A 418 18.60 -9.43 -25.13
C PHE A 418 18.88 -8.71 -23.81
N GLY A 419 18.30 -7.52 -23.62
CA GLY A 419 18.34 -6.77 -22.37
C GLY A 419 18.25 -5.27 -22.58
N ASN A 420 18.03 -4.54 -21.48
CA ASN A 420 17.94 -3.08 -21.48
C ASN A 420 19.26 -2.48 -20.91
N PRO A 421 19.67 -1.27 -21.35
CA PRO A 421 20.75 -0.54 -20.72
C PRO A 421 20.39 -0.19 -19.27
N PRO A 422 21.39 0.18 -18.44
CA PRO A 422 21.16 0.55 -17.05
C PRO A 422 20.06 1.59 -16.87
N VAL A 423 19.28 1.41 -15.80
CA VAL A 423 18.26 2.37 -15.38
C VAL A 423 18.86 3.26 -14.31
N LEU A 424 18.79 4.58 -14.52
CA LEU A 424 19.14 5.56 -13.49
C LEU A 424 17.91 5.94 -12.68
N THR A 425 18.14 6.08 -11.38
CA THR A 425 17.16 6.60 -10.42
C THR A 425 17.82 7.74 -9.64
N GLU A 426 17.05 8.47 -8.82
CA GLU A 426 17.60 9.52 -7.95
C GLU A 426 18.71 9.01 -7.03
N SER A 427 18.60 7.77 -6.54
CA SER A 427 19.60 7.13 -5.67
C SER A 427 20.96 6.91 -6.34
N CYS A 428 21.01 6.97 -7.68
CA CYS A 428 22.24 6.88 -8.46
C CYS A 428 23.03 8.20 -8.47
N ILE A 429 22.45 9.32 -8.06
CA ILE A 429 23.06 10.64 -8.18
C ILE A 429 23.50 11.15 -6.81
N GLN A 430 24.75 11.59 -6.72
CA GLN A 430 25.33 12.19 -5.51
C GLN A 430 25.79 13.60 -5.83
N LEU A 431 25.33 14.57 -5.04
CA LEU A 431 25.77 15.96 -5.12
C LEU A 431 26.73 16.27 -3.96
N THR A 432 27.83 16.93 -4.26
CA THR A 432 28.74 17.46 -3.25
C THR A 432 29.06 18.92 -3.54
N THR A 433 28.89 19.77 -2.52
CA THR A 433 29.27 21.18 -2.54
C THR A 433 30.49 21.36 -1.67
N ASN A 434 31.56 21.95 -2.20
CA ASN A 434 32.75 22.26 -1.41
C ASN A 434 32.59 23.58 -0.61
N GLU A 435 33.59 23.92 0.20
CA GLU A 435 33.61 25.15 1.04
C GLU A 435 33.53 26.47 0.24
N THR A 436 33.78 26.43 -1.08
CA THR A 436 33.64 27.58 -1.99
C THR A 436 32.33 27.58 -2.77
N ASN A 437 31.35 26.75 -2.36
CA ASN A 437 30.05 26.55 -3.02
C ASN A 437 30.14 26.04 -4.48
N ALA A 438 31.27 25.47 -4.89
CA ALA A 438 31.35 24.78 -6.17
C ALA A 438 30.61 23.45 -6.08
N LEU A 439 29.59 23.29 -6.92
CA LEU A 439 28.78 22.09 -7.04
C LEU A 439 29.53 21.05 -7.88
N SER A 440 29.51 19.80 -7.43
CA SER A 440 29.97 18.66 -8.22
C SER A 440 28.96 17.52 -8.10
N MET A 441 28.75 16.81 -9.21
CA MET A 441 27.77 15.74 -9.31
C MET A 441 28.48 14.45 -9.71
N THR A 442 28.20 13.38 -8.98
CA THR A 442 28.67 12.02 -9.27
C THR A 442 27.46 11.15 -9.62
N CYS A 443 27.48 10.53 -10.80
CA CYS A 443 26.49 9.56 -11.24
C CYS A 443 27.05 8.14 -11.08
N LEU A 444 26.30 7.28 -10.39
CA LEU A 444 26.60 5.86 -10.17
C LEU A 444 25.73 5.01 -11.10
N ILE A 445 26.28 4.58 -12.23
CA ILE A 445 25.56 3.82 -13.25
C ILE A 445 25.65 2.32 -12.93
N PRO A 446 24.53 1.62 -12.65
CA PRO A 446 24.55 0.19 -12.33
C PRO A 446 25.03 -0.67 -13.51
N LYS A 447 25.75 -1.76 -13.24
CA LYS A 447 26.13 -2.73 -14.28
C LYS A 447 25.06 -3.80 -14.44
N SER A 448 23.96 -3.47 -15.12
CA SER A 448 22.79 -4.36 -15.25
C SER A 448 22.68 -5.09 -16.58
N PHE A 449 23.65 -4.92 -17.50
CA PHE A 449 23.60 -5.51 -18.84
C PHE A 449 24.76 -6.49 -19.03
N ASN A 450 24.43 -7.75 -19.34
CA ASN A 450 25.42 -8.80 -19.57
C ASN A 450 25.70 -8.95 -21.07
N THR A 451 26.92 -8.65 -21.50
CA THR A 451 27.32 -8.81 -22.91
C THR A 451 28.04 -10.13 -23.22
N ALA A 452 28.27 -10.99 -22.21
CA ALA A 452 28.90 -12.30 -22.39
C ALA A 452 28.01 -13.29 -23.17
N SER A 453 26.69 -13.18 -23.06
CA SER A 453 25.71 -13.97 -23.81
C SER A 453 25.55 -13.52 -25.26
N LEU A 454 26.05 -12.34 -25.62
CA LEU A 454 25.91 -11.73 -26.96
C LEU A 454 27.04 -12.14 -27.93
N GLY A 455 27.96 -12.99 -27.50
CA GLY A 455 29.29 -13.19 -28.11
C GLY A 455 29.37 -13.84 -29.48
N GLN A 456 28.32 -13.87 -30.31
CA GLN A 456 28.34 -14.57 -31.60
C GLN A 456 27.62 -13.89 -32.78
N MET A 457 27.01 -12.72 -32.60
CA MET A 457 26.31 -12.03 -33.70
C MET A 457 27.27 -11.11 -34.46
N TYR A 458 27.65 -11.52 -35.67
CA TYR A 458 28.49 -10.73 -36.59
C TYR A 458 27.67 -10.35 -37.81
N ARG A 459 27.61 -9.05 -38.15
CA ARG A 459 27.22 -8.59 -39.48
C ARG A 459 28.48 -8.32 -40.28
N GLN A 460 28.71 -9.05 -41.37
CA GLN A 460 29.80 -8.79 -42.29
C GLN A 460 29.24 -8.66 -43.71
N SER A 461 29.30 -7.44 -44.27
CA SER A 461 28.87 -7.19 -45.65
C SER A 461 30.01 -7.51 -46.62
N PHE A 462 29.77 -8.37 -47.61
CA PHE A 462 30.75 -8.68 -48.65
C PHE A 462 30.44 -7.90 -49.93
N THR A 463 31.44 -7.24 -50.51
CA THR A 463 31.32 -6.54 -51.79
C THR A 463 32.16 -7.26 -52.84
N GLY A 464 31.54 -7.75 -53.91
CA GLY A 464 32.22 -8.38 -55.05
C GLY A 464 32.06 -7.56 -56.34
N TYR A 465 33.10 -7.56 -57.18
CA TYR A 465 33.12 -6.86 -58.47
C TYR A 465 33.14 -7.88 -59.63
N PHE A 466 32.32 -7.70 -60.66
CA PHE A 466 32.42 -8.49 -61.90
C PHE A 466 33.22 -7.72 -62.95
N ASP A 467 34.30 -8.31 -63.45
CA ASP A 467 34.98 -7.81 -64.64
C ASP A 467 34.22 -8.33 -65.88
N GLY A 468 33.73 -7.40 -66.69
CA GLY A 468 32.81 -7.69 -67.78
C GLY A 468 33.54 -8.20 -69.02
N ALA A 469 33.55 -9.52 -69.24
CA ALA A 469 33.68 -10.10 -70.59
C ALA A 469 33.53 -11.63 -70.69
N ASP A 470 33.47 -12.41 -69.60
CA ASP A 470 33.43 -13.87 -69.70
C ASP A 470 32.15 -14.49 -69.12
N THR A 471 31.63 -15.50 -69.83
CA THR A 471 30.56 -16.41 -69.40
C THR A 471 30.99 -17.20 -68.16
N ASN A 472 30.81 -16.66 -66.96
CA ASN A 472 31.37 -17.28 -65.77
C ASN A 472 30.36 -17.47 -64.63
N THR A 473 30.08 -18.74 -64.37
CA THR A 473 29.70 -19.27 -63.06
C THR A 473 30.68 -18.79 -61.99
N GLY A 474 30.17 -18.28 -60.88
CA GLY A 474 30.95 -17.94 -59.70
C GLY A 474 30.54 -18.80 -58.52
N THR A 475 31.50 -19.37 -57.82
CA THR A 475 31.26 -20.00 -56.52
C THR A 475 31.66 -19.02 -55.42
N LEU A 476 30.73 -18.70 -54.53
CA LEU A 476 31.05 -18.01 -53.28
C LEU A 476 31.26 -19.07 -52.21
N ASN A 477 32.53 -19.33 -51.90
CA ASN A 477 32.90 -20.25 -50.82
C ASN A 477 32.74 -19.50 -49.48
N LEU A 478 31.62 -19.74 -48.82
CA LEU A 478 31.38 -19.36 -47.43
C LEU A 478 31.22 -20.65 -46.63
N ASP A 479 32.14 -20.88 -45.70
CA ASP A 479 32.07 -21.99 -44.75
C ASP A 479 31.51 -21.46 -43.41
N CYS A 480 30.26 -21.78 -43.11
CA CYS A 480 29.62 -21.43 -41.85
C CYS A 480 29.54 -22.67 -40.95
N THR A 481 30.10 -22.60 -39.74
CA THR A 481 30.13 -23.69 -38.75
C THR A 481 29.45 -23.26 -37.46
N MET A 482 28.56 -24.09 -36.91
CA MET A 482 27.95 -23.88 -35.59
C MET A 482 28.21 -25.12 -34.73
N ASN A 483 28.69 -24.90 -33.49
CA ASN A 483 28.99 -25.97 -32.52
C ASN A 483 29.94 -27.09 -33.00
N GLY A 484 30.80 -26.81 -33.98
CA GLY A 484 31.80 -27.76 -34.48
C GLY A 484 31.38 -28.53 -35.74
N ASP A 485 30.12 -28.42 -36.16
CA ASP A 485 29.63 -28.98 -37.42
C ASP A 485 29.51 -27.89 -38.50
N THR A 486 29.92 -28.20 -39.74
CA THR A 486 29.79 -27.28 -40.87
C THR A 486 28.35 -27.29 -41.38
N VAL A 487 27.65 -26.17 -41.21
CA VAL A 487 26.21 -26.05 -41.49
C VAL A 487 25.96 -25.57 -42.93
N VAL A 488 26.81 -24.68 -43.46
CA VAL A 488 26.72 -24.23 -44.86
C VAL A 488 28.11 -24.30 -45.49
N THR A 489 28.22 -25.04 -46.60
CA THR A 489 29.41 -25.06 -47.46
C THR A 489 29.00 -24.60 -48.86
N ASN A 490 29.75 -23.66 -49.43
CA ASN A 490 29.75 -23.30 -50.86
C ASN A 490 28.36 -22.94 -51.44
N ILE A 491 28.05 -21.64 -51.46
CA ILE A 491 26.90 -21.15 -52.23
C ILE A 491 27.34 -21.02 -53.69
N ASN A 492 26.82 -21.91 -54.54
CA ASN A 492 27.14 -21.95 -55.96
C ASN A 492 26.08 -21.20 -56.77
N PHE A 493 26.48 -20.16 -57.51
CA PHE A 493 25.62 -19.49 -58.48
C PHE A 493 25.86 -20.10 -59.86
N THR A 494 24.89 -20.86 -60.38
CA THR A 494 24.99 -21.49 -61.70
C THR A 494 24.07 -20.80 -62.71
N ASN A 495 24.69 -20.04 -63.63
CA ASN A 495 24.16 -19.40 -64.85
C ASN A 495 22.68 -18.94 -64.87
N THR A 496 22.50 -17.61 -64.95
CA THR A 496 21.49 -16.98 -65.82
C THR A 496 21.93 -15.56 -66.15
N THR A 497 21.79 -15.17 -67.42
CA THR A 497 22.13 -13.84 -67.91
C THR A 497 21.19 -12.79 -67.30
N VAL A 498 21.65 -12.02 -66.31
CA VAL A 498 20.86 -10.90 -65.78
C VAL A 498 20.90 -9.76 -66.79
N THR A 499 19.82 -9.55 -67.53
CA THR A 499 19.67 -8.41 -68.45
C THR A 499 18.66 -7.44 -67.86
N ALA A 500 19.00 -6.80 -66.73
CA ALA A 500 18.22 -5.69 -66.19
C ALA A 500 19.00 -4.85 -65.16
N THR A 501 18.70 -3.57 -65.12
CA THR A 501 19.24 -2.55 -64.21
C THR A 501 18.32 -2.36 -62.98
N PHE A 502 18.74 -2.65 -61.74
CA PHE A 502 17.95 -2.43 -60.49
C PHE A 502 18.64 -1.61 -59.34
N ALA A 503 18.38 -1.71 -58.02
CA ALA A 503 19.20 -0.94 -57.02
C ALA A 503 19.73 -1.59 -55.70
N ALA A 504 19.45 -2.85 -55.28
CA ALA A 504 20.17 -3.54 -54.17
C ALA A 504 19.75 -5.02 -54.05
N LEU A 505 20.55 -5.87 -53.38
CA LEU A 505 20.20 -7.26 -52.99
C LEU A 505 20.28 -7.44 -51.46
N GLN A 506 19.26 -8.07 -50.87
CA GLN A 506 19.18 -8.52 -49.47
C GLN A 506 18.75 -9.98 -49.47
N LEU A 507 19.30 -10.80 -48.56
CA LEU A 507 19.12 -12.25 -48.56
C LEU A 507 18.97 -12.76 -47.12
N ASP A 508 17.73 -13.02 -46.68
CA ASP A 508 17.45 -13.56 -45.35
C ASP A 508 17.42 -15.09 -45.39
N ILE A 509 18.37 -15.73 -44.71
CA ILE A 509 18.47 -17.20 -44.64
C ILE A 509 18.18 -17.66 -43.21
N TRP A 510 17.03 -18.30 -43.02
CA TRP A 510 16.72 -19.01 -41.78
C TRP A 510 17.20 -20.47 -41.90
N VAL A 511 18.32 -20.82 -41.25
CA VAL A 511 18.85 -22.20 -41.31
C VAL A 511 18.47 -22.96 -40.04
N SER A 512 17.62 -23.97 -40.19
CA SER A 512 17.40 -25.00 -39.16
C SER A 512 18.23 -26.24 -39.48
N TYR A 513 19.26 -26.49 -38.66
CA TYR A 513 20.13 -27.68 -38.53
C TYR A 513 20.20 -28.69 -39.70
N PHE A 514 20.97 -28.40 -40.77
CA PHE A 514 21.48 -29.42 -41.71
C PHE A 514 22.78 -28.95 -42.41
N SER A 515 23.74 -29.86 -42.65
CA SER A 515 24.93 -29.65 -43.48
C SER A 515 24.64 -30.02 -44.94
N GLN A 516 24.38 -29.05 -45.83
CA GLN A 516 24.14 -29.32 -47.26
C GLN A 516 24.62 -28.19 -48.18
N ASN A 517 24.88 -28.53 -49.46
CA ASN A 517 25.12 -27.58 -50.54
C ASN A 517 23.78 -27.08 -51.08
N TYR A 518 23.65 -25.77 -51.28
CA TYR A 518 22.44 -25.15 -51.82
C TYR A 518 22.66 -24.69 -53.27
N THR A 519 21.72 -25.03 -54.16
CA THR A 519 21.69 -24.61 -55.57
C THR A 519 20.38 -23.88 -55.84
N LEU A 520 20.45 -22.68 -56.40
CA LEU A 520 19.28 -21.86 -56.76
C LEU A 520 18.96 -22.04 -58.25
N GLU A 521 17.77 -22.54 -58.60
CA GLU A 521 17.29 -22.69 -60.00
C GLU A 521 16.01 -21.87 -60.24
N ASN A 522 15.85 -21.32 -61.46
CA ASN A 522 14.89 -20.26 -61.82
C ASN A 522 13.41 -20.71 -61.95
N GLY A 523 12.47 -19.79 -61.72
CA GLY A 523 11.06 -19.85 -62.13
C GLY A 523 10.58 -18.47 -62.62
N GLU A 524 9.96 -18.39 -63.81
CA GLU A 524 9.54 -17.13 -64.45
C GLU A 524 8.29 -16.50 -63.80
N ALA A 525 8.32 -15.19 -63.56
CA ALA A 525 7.12 -14.37 -63.28
C ALA A 525 7.23 -13.00 -63.97
N ASN A 526 6.10 -12.51 -64.49
CA ASN A 526 6.02 -11.32 -65.35
C ASN A 526 5.17 -10.26 -64.61
N CYS A 527 5.77 -9.16 -64.14
CA CYS A 527 5.03 -8.06 -63.51
C CYS A 527 5.69 -6.69 -63.75
N SER A 528 4.84 -5.67 -63.92
CA SER A 528 5.14 -4.37 -64.56
C SER A 528 5.28 -3.19 -63.59
N HIS A 529 5.63 -3.41 -62.32
CA HIS A 529 5.99 -2.36 -61.35
C HIS A 529 7.04 -2.92 -60.37
N GLU A 530 8.20 -2.26 -60.28
CA GLU A 530 9.37 -2.31 -59.36
C GLU A 530 9.60 -3.46 -58.33
N CYS A 531 9.00 -4.64 -58.48
CA CYS A 531 9.27 -5.84 -57.68
C CYS A 531 9.10 -7.08 -58.57
N LEU A 532 10.18 -7.85 -58.78
CA LEU A 532 10.06 -9.25 -59.19
C LEU A 532 9.92 -10.09 -57.92
N TYR A 533 8.72 -10.58 -57.65
CA TYR A 533 8.47 -11.59 -56.63
C TYR A 533 8.93 -12.95 -57.17
N TYR A 534 10.04 -13.50 -56.68
CA TYR A 534 10.36 -14.92 -56.87
C TYR A 534 9.47 -15.76 -55.95
N LYS A 535 8.29 -16.13 -56.44
CA LYS A 535 7.48 -17.17 -55.79
C LYS A 535 7.88 -18.51 -56.38
N ASN A 536 8.51 -19.36 -55.57
CA ASN A 536 9.00 -20.72 -55.85
C ASN A 536 10.48 -20.85 -56.26
N VAL A 537 11.40 -20.39 -55.41
CA VAL A 537 12.73 -20.99 -55.37
C VAL A 537 12.57 -22.38 -54.74
N LYS A 538 12.81 -23.44 -55.52
CA LYS A 538 12.88 -24.80 -54.97
C LYS A 538 14.26 -25.01 -54.35
N LEU A 539 14.36 -24.79 -53.05
CA LEU A 539 15.41 -25.41 -52.25
C LEU A 539 15.15 -26.92 -52.24
N SER A 540 16.21 -27.73 -52.36
CA SER A 540 16.11 -29.18 -52.64
C SER A 540 15.30 -30.00 -51.62
N ASN A 541 14.85 -29.41 -50.49
CA ASN A 541 14.06 -30.10 -49.46
C ASN A 541 12.96 -29.23 -48.78
N ASN A 542 12.12 -28.51 -49.54
CA ASN A 542 10.87 -27.89 -49.04
C ASN A 542 11.00 -26.78 -47.96
N ALA A 543 12.15 -26.13 -47.81
CA ALA A 543 12.22 -24.85 -47.10
C ALA A 543 11.65 -23.73 -47.99
N LYS A 544 10.81 -22.85 -47.42
CA LYS A 544 10.33 -21.63 -48.07
C LYS A 544 11.25 -20.48 -47.68
N SER A 545 11.68 -19.67 -48.65
CA SER A 545 12.26 -18.35 -48.41
C SER A 545 11.37 -17.28 -49.05
N ASP A 546 11.29 -16.12 -48.41
CA ASP A 546 10.56 -14.96 -48.93
C ASP A 546 11.58 -13.93 -49.48
N ALA A 547 11.45 -13.67 -50.79
CA ALA A 547 11.95 -12.54 -51.59
C ALA A 547 13.48 -12.32 -51.76
N VAL A 548 13.87 -11.94 -53.00
CA VAL A 548 15.23 -11.52 -53.42
C VAL A 548 15.10 -10.36 -54.42
N PHE A 549 15.91 -9.29 -54.29
CA PHE A 549 15.95 -8.13 -55.20
C PHE A 549 17.40 -7.85 -55.71
N ILE A 550 17.64 -7.07 -56.78
CA ILE A 550 19.00 -6.85 -57.39
C ILE A 550 19.30 -5.34 -57.63
N ASN A 551 20.57 -4.93 -57.90
CA ASN A 551 21.07 -3.58 -58.30
C ASN A 551 21.51 -3.43 -59.79
N SER A 552 21.47 -2.21 -60.37
CA SER A 552 21.71 -1.77 -61.76
C SER A 552 23.16 -1.49 -62.11
N VAL A 553 24.06 -1.54 -61.16
CA VAL A 553 25.44 -1.07 -61.32
C VAL A 553 26.40 -2.13 -60.81
N GLY A 554 26.44 -3.28 -61.50
CA GLY A 554 27.59 -4.20 -61.58
C GLY A 554 28.25 -4.71 -60.30
N THR A 555 27.72 -4.40 -59.12
CA THR A 555 28.27 -4.68 -57.81
C THR A 555 27.17 -5.32 -56.99
N TRP A 556 27.47 -6.46 -56.38
CA TRP A 556 26.56 -7.09 -55.43
C TRP A 556 27.10 -6.87 -54.02
N VAL A 557 26.16 -6.63 -53.10
CA VAL A 557 26.38 -6.66 -51.65
C VAL A 557 25.49 -7.77 -51.12
N ILE A 558 26.07 -8.71 -50.38
CA ILE A 558 25.31 -9.70 -49.60
C ILE A 558 25.33 -9.23 -48.14
N ASP A 559 24.14 -9.06 -47.57
CA ASP A 559 23.93 -8.85 -46.16
C ASP A 559 23.37 -10.14 -45.56
N LEU A 560 23.96 -10.61 -44.47
CA LEU A 560 23.51 -11.78 -43.72
C LEU A 560 23.13 -11.32 -42.31
N GLU A 561 21.84 -11.43 -41.97
CA GLU A 561 21.33 -11.20 -40.61
C GLU A 561 21.39 -12.50 -39.81
N ASP A 562 21.62 -12.41 -38.50
CA ASP A 562 21.63 -13.52 -37.53
C ASP A 562 22.56 -14.72 -37.81
N CYS A 563 23.72 -14.49 -38.47
CA CYS A 563 24.70 -15.55 -38.75
C CYS A 563 25.87 -15.57 -37.73
N VAL A 564 26.20 -16.77 -37.23
CA VAL A 564 27.35 -17.03 -36.36
C VAL A 564 28.52 -17.60 -37.19
N PHE A 565 29.61 -16.85 -37.36
CA PHE A 565 30.81 -17.30 -38.08
C PHE A 565 31.95 -17.62 -37.10
N LYS A 566 32.62 -18.78 -37.26
CA LYS A 566 33.75 -19.16 -36.39
C LYS A 566 35.14 -19.14 -37.03
N ASN A 567 35.27 -19.05 -38.36
CA ASN A 567 36.54 -19.30 -39.04
C ASN A 567 37.11 -18.16 -39.90
N ASN A 568 37.07 -16.94 -39.37
CA ASN A 568 38.21 -16.03 -39.49
C ASN A 568 38.40 -15.48 -38.08
N ASN A 569 39.60 -15.64 -37.49
CA ASN A 569 39.99 -15.31 -36.11
C ASN A 569 38.87 -14.65 -35.30
N PRO A 570 38.30 -15.28 -34.25
CA PRO A 570 37.29 -14.61 -33.43
C PRO A 570 37.89 -13.28 -33.01
N VAL A 571 37.42 -12.18 -33.59
CA VAL A 571 37.68 -10.89 -33.01
C VAL A 571 37.00 -11.04 -31.67
N THR A 572 37.74 -11.02 -30.58
CA THR A 572 37.09 -11.03 -29.26
C THR A 572 36.08 -9.89 -29.31
N PRO A 573 34.77 -10.12 -29.06
CA PRO A 573 33.80 -9.04 -29.10
C PRO A 573 34.32 -7.98 -28.15
N SER A 574 34.72 -6.83 -28.68
CA SER A 574 35.27 -5.76 -27.87
C SER A 574 34.15 -4.76 -27.71
N TRP A 575 33.71 -4.60 -26.47
CA TRP A 575 32.66 -3.68 -26.10
C TRP A 575 33.30 -2.47 -25.44
N ASN A 576 32.87 -1.28 -25.85
CA ASN A 576 33.08 -0.06 -25.09
C ASN A 576 31.80 0.29 -24.36
N PHE A 577 31.91 0.59 -23.07
CA PHE A 577 30.90 1.32 -22.34
C PHE A 577 31.33 2.78 -22.27
N GLU A 578 30.52 3.67 -22.85
CA GLU A 578 30.82 5.10 -22.93
C GLU A 578 29.78 5.90 -22.16
N VAL A 579 30.21 7.01 -21.56
CA VAL A 579 29.34 7.96 -20.85
C VAL A 579 29.64 9.38 -21.32
N TYR A 580 28.61 10.12 -21.69
CA TYR A 580 28.66 11.52 -22.10
C TYR A 580 27.70 12.37 -21.27
N GLU A 581 28.04 13.64 -21.11
CA GLU A 581 27.24 14.61 -20.38
C GLU A 581 27.18 15.94 -21.16
N ASN A 582 26.06 16.65 -21.06
CA ASN A 582 25.94 18.02 -21.53
C ASN A 582 24.77 18.77 -20.85
N ASN A 583 24.75 20.09 -20.98
CA ASN A 583 23.61 20.94 -20.59
C ASN A 583 22.44 20.93 -21.59
N THR A 584 22.55 20.20 -22.70
CA THR A 584 21.53 20.04 -23.75
C THR A 584 21.31 18.57 -24.10
N ALA A 585 20.09 18.24 -24.52
CA ALA A 585 19.69 16.89 -24.91
C ALA A 585 20.47 16.36 -26.13
N ASN A 586 20.47 15.04 -26.33
CA ASN A 586 21.21 14.31 -27.36
C ASN A 586 22.74 14.41 -27.21
N CYS A 587 23.24 14.22 -25.98
CA CYS A 587 24.67 14.36 -25.66
C CYS A 587 25.52 13.16 -26.09
N TRP A 588 24.92 12.04 -26.47
CA TRP A 588 25.65 10.85 -26.92
C TRP A 588 26.49 11.11 -28.17
N GLN A 589 27.82 11.03 -28.03
CA GLN A 589 28.79 11.24 -29.12
C GLN A 589 28.53 12.53 -29.92
N ALA A 590 27.99 13.57 -29.27
CA ALA A 590 27.73 14.85 -29.92
C ALA A 590 29.04 15.54 -30.35
N SER A 591 28.98 16.31 -31.43
CA SER A 591 30.17 16.98 -31.98
C SER A 591 30.81 17.91 -30.95
N GLY A 592 32.08 17.64 -30.61
CA GLY A 592 32.85 18.44 -29.64
C GLY A 592 32.85 17.91 -28.21
N LEU A 593 32.05 16.89 -27.87
CA LEU A 593 32.10 16.23 -26.57
C LEU A 593 33.11 15.07 -26.58
N GLN A 594 33.75 14.83 -25.44
CA GLN A 594 34.58 13.65 -25.18
C GLN A 594 33.88 12.79 -24.12
N PRO A 595 34.01 11.46 -24.17
CA PRO A 595 33.41 10.61 -23.16
C PRO A 595 34.03 10.91 -21.79
N LEU A 596 33.19 11.09 -20.77
CA LEU A 596 33.62 11.22 -19.38
C LEU A 596 34.19 9.90 -18.85
N LEU A 597 33.69 8.78 -19.37
CA LEU A 597 34.16 7.44 -19.09
C LEU A 597 34.15 6.63 -20.37
N THR A 598 35.24 5.87 -20.58
CA THR A 598 35.29 4.78 -21.57
C THR A 598 35.88 3.57 -20.88
N ASP A 599 35.08 2.53 -20.70
CA ASP A 599 35.51 1.22 -20.21
C ASP A 599 35.50 0.23 -21.37
N THR A 600 36.60 -0.46 -21.62
CA THR A 600 36.73 -1.39 -22.74
C THR A 600 36.94 -2.79 -22.21
N ALA A 601 36.02 -3.70 -22.55
CA ALA A 601 36.07 -5.09 -22.12
C ALA A 601 35.71 -6.04 -23.25
N ASN A 602 36.15 -7.30 -23.14
CA ASN A 602 35.70 -8.36 -24.05
C ASN A 602 34.23 -8.75 -23.79
N SER A 603 33.76 -8.51 -22.57
CA SER A 603 32.37 -8.66 -22.16
C SER A 603 32.17 -7.93 -20.84
N PHE A 604 30.97 -7.38 -20.63
CA PHE A 604 30.52 -6.85 -19.36
C PHE A 604 29.66 -7.90 -18.66
N ALA A 605 30.02 -8.23 -17.43
CA ALA A 605 29.20 -9.05 -16.55
C ALA A 605 28.41 -8.15 -15.59
N ILE A 606 27.30 -8.67 -15.09
CA ILE A 606 26.55 -8.01 -14.02
C ILE A 606 27.34 -8.16 -12.73
N ASP A 607 27.66 -7.04 -12.09
CA ASP A 607 28.34 -6.99 -10.79
C ASP A 607 27.78 -5.86 -9.92
N ASN A 608 28.09 -5.90 -8.62
CA ASN A 608 27.59 -4.92 -7.64
C ASN A 608 28.41 -3.62 -7.59
N ASN A 609 29.33 -3.39 -8.53
CA ASN A 609 30.22 -2.22 -8.53
C ASN A 609 29.81 -1.27 -9.67
N PRO A 610 29.00 -0.22 -9.40
CA PRO A 610 28.55 0.70 -10.44
C PRO A 610 29.71 1.50 -11.04
N TRP A 611 29.56 1.96 -12.29
CA TRP A 611 30.46 2.95 -12.87
C TRP A 611 30.19 4.31 -12.24
N ALA A 612 31.20 4.92 -11.62
CA ALA A 612 31.10 6.25 -11.03
C ALA A 612 31.68 7.29 -11.99
N VAL A 613 30.87 8.27 -12.40
CA VAL A 613 31.26 9.37 -13.28
C VAL A 613 30.97 10.70 -12.57
N ALA A 614 32.00 11.52 -12.37
CA ALA A 614 31.88 12.80 -11.69
C ALA A 614 32.23 13.98 -12.60
N PHE A 615 31.48 15.07 -12.48
CA PHE A 615 31.74 16.33 -13.18
C PHE A 615 31.35 17.54 -12.31
N SER A 616 32.00 18.68 -12.56
CA SER A 616 31.95 19.88 -11.72
C SER A 616 32.06 21.17 -12.52
N ASP A 617 31.59 21.16 -13.77
CA ASP A 617 31.68 22.24 -14.74
C ASP A 617 30.53 23.27 -14.64
N PHE A 618 29.77 23.26 -13.56
CA PHE A 618 28.67 24.20 -13.32
C PHE A 618 29.15 25.65 -13.32
N THR A 619 28.64 26.45 -14.25
CA THR A 619 28.98 27.87 -14.36
C THR A 619 28.27 28.72 -13.30
N ALA A 620 28.80 29.90 -12.98
CA ALA A 620 28.15 30.82 -12.03
C ALA A 620 26.72 31.21 -12.48
N ASP A 621 26.50 31.37 -13.78
CA ASP A 621 25.19 31.68 -14.36
C ASP A 621 24.20 30.52 -14.24
N GLU A 622 24.68 29.27 -14.19
CA GLU A 622 23.84 28.10 -13.95
C GLU A 622 23.51 27.95 -12.47
N LEU A 623 24.49 28.16 -11.59
CA LEU A 623 24.29 28.11 -10.13
C LEU A 623 23.40 29.25 -9.60
N ALA A 624 23.25 30.33 -10.37
CA ALA A 624 22.31 31.40 -10.09
C ALA A 624 20.84 31.04 -10.42
N LYS A 625 20.59 29.96 -11.17
CA LYS A 625 19.24 29.52 -11.53
C LYS A 625 18.66 28.61 -10.44
N ASP A 626 17.34 28.72 -10.26
CA ASP A 626 16.57 27.87 -9.34
C ASP A 626 16.44 26.43 -9.85
N THR A 627 16.59 26.22 -11.17
CA THR A 627 16.53 24.89 -11.79
C THR A 627 17.63 24.74 -12.83
N ILE A 628 18.34 23.61 -12.76
CA ILE A 628 19.41 23.23 -13.68
C ILE A 628 19.06 21.85 -14.25
N SER A 629 19.07 21.71 -15.57
CA SER A 629 18.95 20.40 -16.24
C SER A 629 20.30 19.96 -16.77
N ARG A 630 20.63 18.69 -16.56
CA ARG A 630 21.85 18.02 -17.03
C ARG A 630 21.47 16.73 -17.73
N TYR A 631 22.00 16.52 -18.93
CA TYR A 631 21.70 15.35 -19.74
C TYR A 631 22.89 14.40 -19.69
N ILE A 632 22.67 13.18 -19.22
CA ILE A 632 23.67 12.13 -19.19
C ILE A 632 23.23 11.01 -20.14
N SER A 633 24.12 10.62 -21.05
CA SER A 633 23.89 9.49 -21.93
C SER A 633 24.97 8.45 -21.73
N PHE A 634 24.58 7.19 -21.70
CA PHE A 634 25.50 6.07 -21.57
C PHE A 634 25.00 4.89 -22.38
N GLY A 635 25.92 4.02 -22.77
CA GLY A 635 25.58 2.94 -23.68
C GLY A 635 26.75 2.05 -24.03
N TYR A 636 26.40 0.91 -24.62
CA TYR A 636 27.33 -0.10 -25.08
C TYR A 636 27.55 0.06 -26.57
N VAL A 637 28.81 0.10 -26.99
CA VAL A 637 29.25 0.15 -28.38
C VAL A 637 29.99 -1.14 -28.70
N ASN A 638 29.52 -1.86 -29.72
CA ASN A 638 30.26 -3.00 -30.24
C ASN A 638 31.32 -2.53 -31.25
N ASN A 639 32.59 -2.68 -30.91
CA ASN A 639 33.72 -2.24 -31.72
C ASN A 639 33.88 -3.04 -33.04
N ASN A 640 33.17 -4.17 -33.18
CA ASN A 640 33.30 -5.07 -34.33
C ASN A 640 32.17 -4.90 -35.37
N GLY A 641 31.23 -3.97 -35.16
CA GLY A 641 30.09 -3.78 -36.07
C GLY A 641 29.22 -2.54 -35.84
N GLY A 642 29.59 -1.64 -34.91
CA GLY A 642 28.93 -0.35 -34.71
C GLY A 642 27.53 -0.40 -34.08
N ALA A 643 27.03 -1.59 -33.71
CA ALA A 643 25.77 -1.72 -33.00
C ALA A 643 25.85 -1.03 -31.63
N THR A 644 24.84 -0.23 -31.30
CA THR A 644 24.78 0.54 -30.05
C THR A 644 23.46 0.28 -29.32
N ALA A 645 23.55 0.15 -28.00
CA ALA A 645 22.41 0.20 -27.09
C ALA A 645 22.69 1.34 -26.10
N ARG A 646 21.89 2.40 -26.14
CA ARG A 646 22.11 3.61 -25.35
C ARG A 646 20.83 4.10 -24.68
N ALA A 647 21.01 4.73 -23.53
CA ALA A 647 19.97 5.48 -22.85
C ALA A 647 20.50 6.88 -22.51
N GLU A 648 19.62 7.86 -22.58
CA GLU A 648 19.84 9.22 -22.14
C GLU A 648 18.84 9.57 -21.05
N TYR A 649 19.33 10.20 -19.99
CA TYR A 649 18.55 10.67 -18.86
C TYR A 649 18.71 12.18 -18.69
N VAL A 650 17.63 12.85 -18.30
CA VAL A 650 17.66 14.24 -17.84
C VAL A 650 17.62 14.24 -16.31
N ILE A 651 18.65 14.82 -15.70
CA ILE A 651 18.77 15.05 -14.28
C ILE A 651 18.39 16.50 -14.02
N THR A 652 17.36 16.72 -13.22
CA THR A 652 16.89 18.07 -12.87
C THR A 652 17.29 18.39 -11.44
N LEU A 653 18.15 19.39 -11.28
CA LEU A 653 18.55 19.94 -9.99
C LEU A 653 17.68 21.16 -9.67
N LYS A 654 17.21 21.26 -8.44
CA LYS A 654 16.48 22.43 -7.94
C LYS A 654 17.17 23.05 -6.74
N LYS A 655 17.00 24.36 -6.57
CA LYS A 655 17.44 25.11 -5.40
C LYS A 655 16.26 25.89 -4.85
N ASP A 656 15.87 25.57 -3.62
CA ASP A 656 14.79 26.27 -2.93
C ASP A 656 15.34 27.50 -2.20
N THR A 657 14.81 28.68 -2.50
CA THR A 657 15.23 29.96 -1.92
C THR A 657 14.35 30.42 -0.75
N SER A 658 13.19 29.78 -0.57
CA SER A 658 12.20 30.08 0.45
C SER A 658 11.74 28.81 1.14
N ILE A 659 11.34 28.93 2.41
CA ILE A 659 10.70 27.84 3.14
C ILE A 659 9.39 27.48 2.43
N PRO A 660 9.11 26.19 2.18
CA PRO A 660 7.83 25.75 1.64
C PRO A 660 6.66 26.31 2.45
N GLU A 661 5.56 26.64 1.77
CA GLU A 661 4.36 27.02 2.50
C GLU A 661 3.89 25.83 3.33
N THR A 662 3.60 26.06 4.61
CA THR A 662 3.07 25.04 5.51
C THR A 662 1.70 25.46 6.06
N PRO A 663 0.83 24.50 6.39
CA PRO A 663 -0.47 24.83 6.96
C PRO A 663 -0.31 25.48 8.33
N THR A 664 -1.31 26.27 8.71
CA THR A 664 -1.32 27.00 9.98
C THR A 664 -2.44 26.49 10.88
N ILE A 665 -2.12 26.18 12.13
CA ILE A 665 -3.11 25.89 13.17
C ILE A 665 -3.85 27.18 13.48
N THR A 666 -5.11 27.24 13.06
CA THR A 666 -5.97 28.42 13.18
C THR A 666 -7.09 28.14 14.14
N SER A 667 -7.55 29.17 14.86
CA SER A 667 -8.74 29.07 15.69
C SER A 667 -9.75 30.15 15.34
N ARG A 668 -11.03 29.83 15.52
CA ARG A 668 -12.13 30.78 15.39
C ARG A 668 -13.07 30.62 16.57
N GLN A 669 -13.38 31.73 17.22
CA GLN A 669 -14.38 31.76 18.27
C GLN A 669 -15.76 31.98 17.64
N ASP A 670 -16.67 31.04 17.91
CA ASP A 670 -18.10 31.21 17.73
C ASP A 670 -18.73 31.63 19.06
N ASN A 671 -19.60 32.64 19.03
CA ASN A 671 -20.18 33.21 20.25
C ASN A 671 -21.16 32.25 20.94
N GLU A 672 -21.76 31.32 20.20
CA GLU A 672 -22.78 30.40 20.71
C GLU A 672 -22.20 29.03 20.99
N LEU A 673 -21.41 28.48 20.05
CA LEU A 673 -20.96 27.10 20.11
C LEU A 673 -19.55 26.92 20.70
N GLY A 674 -18.72 27.96 20.71
CA GLY A 674 -17.36 27.94 21.26
C GLY A 674 -16.25 28.01 20.21
N THR A 675 -15.03 27.63 20.58
CA THR A 675 -13.83 27.82 19.72
C THR A 675 -13.52 26.57 18.90
N VAL A 676 -13.55 26.71 17.58
CA VAL A 676 -13.04 25.68 16.65
C VAL A 676 -11.54 25.90 16.42
N VAL A 677 -10.79 24.80 16.35
CA VAL A 677 -9.38 24.75 15.99
C VAL A 677 -9.23 23.86 14.76
N TYR A 678 -8.57 24.35 13.72
CA TYR A 678 -8.44 23.66 12.44
C TYR A 678 -7.12 23.97 11.75
N LEU A 679 -6.66 23.06 10.89
CA LEU A 679 -5.57 23.30 9.95
C LEU A 679 -6.10 24.10 8.77
N SER A 680 -5.51 25.27 8.55
CA SER A 680 -5.75 26.09 7.36
C SER A 680 -4.62 25.85 6.36
N PHE A 681 -4.97 25.34 5.19
CA PHE A 681 -4.05 25.12 4.09
C PHE A 681 -4.05 26.33 3.15
N ALA A 682 -2.86 26.65 2.61
CA ALA A 682 -2.71 27.63 1.53
C ALA A 682 -2.44 26.96 0.18
N GLY A 683 -1.98 25.69 0.21
CA GLY A 683 -1.64 24.90 -0.96
C GLY A 683 -2.84 24.42 -1.77
N LYS A 684 -2.50 23.81 -2.90
CA LYS A 684 -3.44 23.20 -3.85
C LYS A 684 -2.94 21.81 -4.23
N PHE A 685 -3.87 20.92 -4.55
CA PHE A 685 -3.57 19.66 -5.20
C PHE A 685 -3.02 19.86 -6.62
N SER A 686 -2.46 18.80 -7.20
CA SER A 686 -1.79 18.83 -8.51
C SER A 686 -2.70 19.26 -9.67
N ASP A 687 -4.02 19.07 -9.53
CA ASP A 687 -5.05 19.51 -10.46
C ASP A 687 -5.51 20.97 -10.25
N GLY A 688 -4.95 21.65 -9.25
CA GLY A 688 -5.24 23.05 -8.92
C GLY A 688 -6.41 23.25 -7.94
N ILE A 689 -7.02 22.19 -7.41
CA ILE A 689 -8.07 22.28 -6.38
C ILE A 689 -7.44 22.68 -5.04
N SER A 690 -8.07 23.62 -4.33
CA SER A 690 -7.61 24.04 -3.00
C SER A 690 -7.86 22.96 -1.95
N ILE A 691 -6.88 22.76 -1.07
CA ILE A 691 -7.00 21.81 0.05
C ILE A 691 -8.02 22.37 1.05
N SER A 692 -9.02 21.55 1.40
CA SER A 692 -10.04 21.92 2.38
C SER A 692 -9.45 22.07 3.80
N PRO A 693 -9.92 23.04 4.61
CA PRO A 693 -9.50 23.13 6.00
C PRO A 693 -9.94 21.91 6.79
N VAL A 694 -9.12 21.45 7.74
CA VAL A 694 -9.39 20.23 8.51
C VAL A 694 -9.50 20.54 10.00
N ARG A 695 -10.66 20.24 10.59
CA ARG A 695 -10.91 20.41 12.03
C ARG A 695 -9.99 19.50 12.85
N LEU A 696 -9.42 20.04 13.93
CA LEU A 696 -8.54 19.31 14.86
C LEU A 696 -9.21 18.95 16.18
N ASN A 697 -10.00 19.86 16.75
CA ASN A 697 -10.68 19.66 18.03
C ASN A 697 -12.15 19.26 17.85
N THR A 698 -12.77 18.81 18.94
CA THR A 698 -14.23 18.67 19.02
C THR A 698 -14.75 19.42 20.24
N LEU A 699 -15.99 19.92 20.17
CA LEU A 699 -16.67 20.55 21.31
C LEU A 699 -17.70 19.61 21.94
N PHE A 700 -17.79 18.36 21.45
CA PHE A 700 -18.73 17.36 21.91
C PHE A 700 -18.55 16.97 23.39
N ALA A 701 -17.34 17.08 23.94
CA ALA A 701 -17.04 16.65 25.30
C ALA A 701 -17.94 17.31 26.37
N LYS A 702 -18.39 18.55 26.17
CA LYS A 702 -19.33 19.20 27.10
C LYS A 702 -20.72 18.56 27.05
N GLU A 703 -21.19 18.24 25.85
CA GLU A 703 -22.48 17.57 25.67
C GLU A 703 -22.43 16.13 26.17
N LEU A 704 -21.31 15.44 25.93
CA LEU A 704 -21.02 14.12 26.49
C LEU A 704 -21.23 14.11 28.01
N ILE A 705 -20.60 15.03 28.74
CA ILE A 705 -20.71 15.11 30.21
C ILE A 705 -22.16 15.37 30.63
N ASN A 706 -22.84 16.28 29.96
CA ASN A 706 -24.23 16.62 30.28
C ASN A 706 -25.14 15.41 30.11
N LYS A 707 -25.00 14.67 29.01
CA LYS A 707 -25.84 13.51 28.67
C LYS A 707 -25.49 12.29 29.51
N ALA A 708 -24.21 11.98 29.67
CA ALA A 708 -23.73 10.84 30.45
C ALA A 708 -24.12 10.93 31.93
N ASN A 709 -24.22 12.15 32.49
CA ASN A 709 -24.70 12.36 33.86
C ASN A 709 -26.21 12.10 34.02
N VAL A 710 -27.01 12.22 32.96
CA VAL A 710 -28.44 11.90 33.01
C VAL A 710 -28.62 10.40 32.90
N SER A 711 -28.20 9.81 31.78
CA SER A 711 -28.24 8.37 31.56
C SER A 711 -27.43 7.96 30.33
N ILE A 712 -27.09 6.67 30.24
CA ILE A 712 -26.52 6.09 29.02
C ILE A 712 -27.55 6.11 27.87
N ASP A 713 -28.85 6.00 28.19
CA ASP A 713 -29.92 6.06 27.20
C ASP A 713 -29.93 7.44 26.49
N ASP A 714 -29.72 8.54 27.24
CA ASP A 714 -29.63 9.90 26.67
C ASP A 714 -28.32 10.14 25.92
N LEU A 715 -27.22 9.54 26.38
CA LEU A 715 -25.93 9.64 25.71
C LEU A 715 -25.95 9.01 24.32
N LEU A 716 -26.53 7.81 24.20
CA LEU A 716 -26.58 7.05 22.94
C LEU A 716 -27.80 7.41 22.07
N ALA A 717 -28.57 8.43 22.44
CA ALA A 717 -29.72 8.89 21.67
C ALA A 717 -29.31 9.51 20.32
N TRP A 718 -30.22 9.46 19.35
CA TRP A 718 -30.06 10.06 18.01
C TRP A 718 -29.67 11.55 18.09
N ASP A 719 -30.36 12.32 18.92
CA ASP A 719 -30.14 13.76 19.08
C ASP A 719 -28.73 14.12 19.54
N THR A 720 -28.09 13.25 20.32
CA THR A 720 -26.74 13.48 20.82
C THR A 720 -25.73 13.45 19.66
N GLN A 721 -25.99 12.65 18.62
CA GLN A 721 -25.17 12.58 17.39
C GLN A 721 -25.40 13.77 16.45
N LEU A 722 -26.40 14.61 16.73
CA LEU A 722 -26.69 15.86 16.03
C LEU A 722 -26.11 17.10 16.72
N THR A 723 -25.23 16.90 17.71
CA THR A 723 -24.53 18.00 18.39
C THR A 723 -23.85 18.88 17.37
N LEU A 724 -24.24 20.15 17.31
CA LEU A 724 -23.73 21.12 16.35
C LEU A 724 -22.31 21.55 16.73
N GLU A 725 -21.46 21.57 15.72
CA GLU A 725 -20.12 22.11 15.82
C GLU A 725 -19.98 23.39 14.97
N PRO A 726 -19.28 24.43 15.48
CA PRO A 726 -19.16 25.70 14.77
C PRO A 726 -18.36 25.53 13.48
N ALA A 727 -18.78 26.15 12.38
CA ALA A 727 -18.08 26.05 11.11
C ALA A 727 -16.59 26.46 11.20
N MET A 728 -15.74 26.06 10.26
CA MET A 728 -14.33 26.49 10.26
C MET A 728 -14.18 27.89 9.65
N VAL A 729 -14.86 28.15 8.53
CA VAL A 729 -14.79 29.43 7.79
C VAL A 729 -15.96 30.36 8.10
N SER A 730 -15.69 31.67 8.14
CA SER A 730 -16.71 32.69 8.44
C SER A 730 -17.81 32.69 7.38
N GLY A 731 -19.08 32.71 7.82
CA GLY A 731 -20.24 32.69 6.94
C GLY A 731 -20.76 31.31 6.53
N ALA A 732 -20.06 30.23 6.89
CA ALA A 732 -20.59 28.87 6.77
C ALA A 732 -21.48 28.49 7.98
N SER A 733 -22.52 27.69 7.73
CA SER A 733 -23.42 27.21 8.77
C SER A 733 -22.75 26.18 9.67
N PRO A 734 -23.06 26.15 10.98
CA PRO A 734 -22.71 25.03 11.85
C PRO A 734 -23.20 23.71 11.27
N THR A 735 -22.39 22.67 11.41
CA THR A 735 -22.73 21.30 10.98
C THR A 735 -22.75 20.40 12.20
N PRO A 736 -23.56 19.32 12.20
CA PRO A 736 -23.43 18.27 13.20
C PRO A 736 -22.00 17.71 13.27
N MET A 737 -21.69 17.00 14.36
CA MET A 737 -20.41 16.29 14.51
C MET A 737 -20.11 15.40 13.29
N ASP A 738 -18.84 15.31 12.97
CA ASP A 738 -18.33 14.61 11.79
C ASP A 738 -17.74 13.24 12.18
N PHE A 739 -18.35 12.17 11.66
CA PHE A 739 -17.94 10.77 11.87
C PHE A 739 -16.75 10.33 11.00
N TYR A 740 -16.33 11.15 10.04
CA TYR A 740 -15.27 10.81 9.07
C TYR A 740 -14.04 11.72 9.17
N GLY A 741 -14.13 12.81 9.94
CA GLY A 741 -13.03 13.74 10.21
C GLY A 741 -12.06 13.28 11.30
N ALA A 742 -11.26 14.22 11.82
CA ALA A 742 -10.14 13.93 12.72
C ALA A 742 -10.50 13.17 14.01
N ASN A 743 -11.72 13.33 14.53
CA ASN A 743 -12.19 12.63 15.73
C ASN A 743 -13.24 11.55 15.42
N GLY A 744 -13.45 11.24 14.14
CA GLY A 744 -14.44 10.28 13.66
C GLY A 744 -14.26 8.89 14.25
N LEU A 745 -13.01 8.42 14.36
CA LEU A 745 -12.65 7.15 14.99
C LEU A 745 -13.30 6.98 16.37
N TYR A 746 -13.21 8.01 17.22
CA TYR A 746 -13.77 7.96 18.56
C TYR A 746 -15.31 8.02 18.58
N PHE A 747 -15.92 8.75 17.64
CA PHE A 747 -17.38 8.79 17.55
C PHE A 747 -17.96 7.44 17.09
N TRP A 748 -17.30 6.77 16.14
CA TRP A 748 -17.65 5.40 15.76
C TRP A 748 -17.52 4.44 16.94
N GLU A 749 -16.45 4.56 17.72
CA GLU A 749 -16.29 3.75 18.94
C GLU A 749 -17.40 4.00 19.96
N LEU A 750 -17.73 5.27 20.23
CA LEU A 750 -18.72 5.63 21.23
C LEU A 750 -20.13 5.17 20.86
N PHE A 751 -20.57 5.43 19.62
CA PHE A 751 -21.98 5.22 19.23
C PHE A 751 -22.25 3.84 18.63
N PHE A 752 -21.24 3.18 18.02
CA PHE A 752 -21.43 1.92 17.31
C PHE A 752 -20.70 0.75 17.98
N TYR A 753 -19.36 0.82 18.08
CA TYR A 753 -18.59 -0.35 18.53
C TYR A 753 -18.73 -0.63 20.02
N MET A 754 -18.80 0.40 20.87
CA MET A 754 -18.91 0.23 22.32
C MET A 754 -20.24 -0.46 22.70
N PRO A 755 -21.42 0.00 22.24
CA PRO A 755 -22.66 -0.69 22.56
C PRO A 755 -22.69 -2.12 22.02
N TRP A 756 -22.13 -2.36 20.83
CA TRP A 756 -22.03 -3.69 20.24
C TRP A 756 -21.11 -4.62 21.06
N LEU A 757 -19.95 -4.13 21.50
CA LEU A 757 -19.02 -4.88 22.35
C LEU A 757 -19.70 -5.30 23.65
N VAL A 758 -20.36 -4.34 24.33
CA VAL A 758 -21.05 -4.61 25.60
C VAL A 758 -22.17 -5.64 25.40
N ALA A 759 -22.99 -5.47 24.35
CA ALA A 759 -24.06 -6.42 24.02
C ALA A 759 -23.53 -7.83 23.77
N SER A 760 -22.45 -7.95 23.00
CA SER A 760 -21.82 -9.22 22.66
C SER A 760 -21.25 -9.92 23.90
N ARG A 761 -20.59 -9.17 24.80
CA ARG A 761 -20.07 -9.72 26.06
C ARG A 761 -21.18 -10.16 27.02
N LEU A 762 -22.25 -9.36 27.17
CA LEU A 762 -23.42 -9.75 27.98
C LEU A 762 -24.10 -11.02 27.43
N SER A 763 -24.20 -11.15 26.11
CA SER A 763 -24.76 -12.34 25.46
C SER A 763 -23.90 -13.59 25.71
N GLN A 764 -22.57 -13.45 25.62
CA GLN A 764 -21.61 -14.54 25.92
C GLN A 764 -21.70 -15.03 27.38
N GLU A 765 -21.97 -14.13 28.33
CA GLU A 765 -22.20 -14.47 29.75
C GLU A 765 -23.63 -15.00 30.04
N GLY A 766 -24.49 -15.11 29.02
CA GLY A 766 -25.86 -15.60 29.14
C GLY A 766 -26.87 -14.58 29.66
N ASN A 767 -26.51 -13.29 29.72
CA ASN A 767 -27.39 -12.20 30.10
C ASN A 767 -28.09 -11.58 28.86
N TYR A 768 -28.95 -12.38 28.24
CA TYR A 768 -29.54 -12.05 26.94
C TYR A 768 -30.50 -10.86 26.94
N ALA A 769 -31.17 -10.59 28.06
CA ALA A 769 -32.13 -9.48 28.16
C ALA A 769 -31.42 -8.14 28.20
N ASP A 770 -30.36 -8.03 29.00
CA ASP A 770 -29.53 -6.82 29.03
C ASP A 770 -28.76 -6.67 27.72
N ALA A 771 -28.23 -7.76 27.16
CA ALA A 771 -27.60 -7.75 25.82
C ALA A 771 -28.56 -7.18 24.75
N GLN A 772 -29.84 -7.58 24.79
CA GLN A 772 -30.85 -7.05 23.88
C GLN A 772 -31.08 -5.55 24.09
N LYS A 773 -31.10 -5.05 25.34
CA LYS A 773 -31.17 -3.60 25.61
C LYS A 773 -30.01 -2.86 24.96
N TRP A 774 -28.80 -3.40 25.06
CA TRP A 774 -27.61 -2.77 24.46
C TRP A 774 -27.63 -2.81 22.93
N PHE A 775 -28.11 -3.90 22.32
CA PHE A 775 -28.34 -3.91 20.87
C PHE A 775 -29.37 -2.88 20.42
N ASN A 776 -30.41 -2.63 21.22
CA ASN A 776 -31.46 -1.64 20.88
C ASN A 776 -30.93 -0.19 20.79
N TYR A 777 -29.75 0.12 21.35
CA TYR A 777 -29.09 1.42 21.11
C TYR A 777 -28.56 1.57 19.69
N ILE A 778 -28.43 0.47 18.95
CA ILE A 778 -28.01 0.46 17.54
C ILE A 778 -29.19 0.11 16.64
N PHE A 779 -29.83 -1.02 16.92
CA PHE A 779 -30.91 -1.60 16.14
C PHE A 779 -32.06 -2.08 17.03
N ASP A 780 -33.22 -1.44 16.89
CA ASP A 780 -34.45 -1.78 17.61
C ASP A 780 -35.58 -2.13 16.62
N PRO A 781 -35.95 -3.42 16.47
CA PRO A 781 -37.05 -3.82 15.59
C PRO A 781 -38.42 -3.24 15.95
N SER A 782 -38.61 -2.74 17.17
CA SER A 782 -39.88 -2.15 17.62
C SER A 782 -40.03 -0.66 17.28
N ALA A 783 -38.95 -0.04 16.83
CA ALA A 783 -38.78 1.37 16.51
C ALA A 783 -39.46 1.88 15.23
N CYS A 784 -40.49 1.22 14.72
CA CYS A 784 -41.11 1.63 13.46
C CYS A 784 -42.04 2.84 13.67
N GLY A 785 -41.91 3.86 12.81
CA GLY A 785 -42.74 5.06 12.84
C GLY A 785 -42.37 6.05 13.94
N ARG A 786 -41.08 6.14 14.30
CA ARG A 786 -40.58 7.14 15.25
C ARG A 786 -40.80 8.55 14.72
N VAL A 787 -41.05 9.50 15.62
CA VAL A 787 -41.18 10.91 15.26
C VAL A 787 -39.80 11.51 15.29
N SER A 788 -39.29 11.90 14.13
CA SER A 788 -37.99 12.56 14.04
C SER A 788 -38.00 13.89 14.79
N SER A 789 -37.02 14.06 15.67
CA SER A 789 -36.76 15.31 16.40
C SER A 789 -36.30 16.45 15.48
N ASN A 790 -35.60 16.11 14.39
CA ASN A 790 -35.06 17.03 13.40
C ASN A 790 -35.51 16.63 11.98
N ALA A 791 -36.01 17.60 11.20
CA ALA A 791 -36.47 17.37 9.83
C ALA A 791 -35.32 17.25 8.83
N ASP A 792 -34.18 17.87 9.10
CA ASP A 792 -33.00 17.83 8.22
C ASP A 792 -32.22 16.50 8.39
N TYR A 793 -32.32 15.90 9.58
CA TYR A 793 -31.71 14.61 9.93
C TYR A 793 -32.76 13.68 10.55
N PRO A 794 -33.68 13.15 9.73
CA PRO A 794 -34.76 12.32 10.22
C PRO A 794 -34.19 11.03 10.82
N GLU A 795 -34.58 10.72 12.06
CA GLU A 795 -34.31 9.43 12.67
C GLU A 795 -35.01 8.33 11.84
N PRO A 796 -34.26 7.40 11.24
CA PRO A 796 -34.81 6.33 10.41
C PRO A 796 -35.52 5.29 11.29
N ASP A 797 -36.39 4.50 10.66
CA ASP A 797 -36.95 3.33 11.33
C ASP A 797 -35.82 2.33 11.68
N TYR A 798 -35.93 1.72 12.86
CA TYR A 798 -35.07 0.65 13.39
C TYR A 798 -33.64 1.05 13.79
N TRP A 799 -33.00 2.00 13.12
CA TRP A 799 -31.59 2.34 13.33
C TRP A 799 -31.43 3.61 14.17
N SER A 800 -30.60 3.54 15.21
CA SER A 800 -30.35 4.68 16.11
C SER A 800 -28.94 5.27 15.98
N VAL A 801 -28.13 4.75 15.06
CA VAL A 801 -26.76 5.23 14.77
C VAL A 801 -26.74 5.91 13.41
N ARG A 802 -26.41 7.20 13.41
CA ARG A 802 -26.43 8.11 12.25
C ARG A 802 -25.60 7.65 11.06
N PRO A 803 -24.29 7.34 11.19
CA PRO A 803 -23.48 6.96 10.03
C PRO A 803 -23.90 5.62 9.40
N LEU A 804 -24.81 4.84 10.01
CA LEU A 804 -25.36 3.62 9.39
C LEU A 804 -26.39 3.90 8.31
N VAL A 805 -26.98 5.10 8.27
CA VAL A 805 -28.09 5.44 7.36
C VAL A 805 -27.82 6.66 6.49
N GLU A 806 -26.75 7.38 6.77
CA GLU A 806 -26.33 8.50 5.94
C GLU A 806 -25.76 8.03 4.60
N THR A 807 -25.72 8.95 3.63
CA THR A 807 -25.12 8.66 2.31
C THR A 807 -23.63 8.38 2.47
N ASN A 808 -23.12 7.42 1.68
CA ASN A 808 -21.72 6.99 1.71
C ASN A 808 -20.76 8.20 1.63
N SER A 809 -19.84 8.27 2.59
CA SER A 809 -18.80 9.30 2.67
C SER A 809 -17.68 9.04 1.66
N GLN A 810 -17.18 10.11 1.03
CA GLN A 810 -16.06 10.03 0.10
C GLN A 810 -14.77 9.65 0.83
N GLU A 811 -14.60 10.09 2.08
CA GLU A 811 -13.45 9.77 2.94
C GLU A 811 -13.40 8.27 3.27
N SER A 812 -14.55 7.63 3.47
CA SER A 812 -14.63 6.18 3.69
C SER A 812 -14.38 5.40 2.39
N LEU A 813 -14.84 5.91 1.26
CA LEU A 813 -14.53 5.33 -0.05
C LEU A 813 -13.03 5.40 -0.37
N ALA A 814 -12.38 6.53 -0.04
CA ALA A 814 -10.93 6.68 -0.16
C ALA A 814 -10.19 5.65 0.72
N ALA A 815 -10.66 5.39 1.95
CA ALA A 815 -10.11 4.35 2.81
C ALA A 815 -10.26 2.94 2.21
N LEU A 816 -11.40 2.63 1.59
CA LEU A 816 -11.65 1.36 0.90
C LEU A 816 -10.70 1.15 -0.29
N VAL A 817 -10.46 2.19 -1.10
CA VAL A 817 -9.55 2.14 -2.25
C VAL A 817 -8.10 1.85 -1.82
N LEU A 818 -7.70 2.31 -0.64
CA LEU A 818 -6.38 2.08 -0.06
C LEU A 818 -6.26 0.70 0.59
N ASN A 819 -7.29 0.25 1.31
CA ASN A 819 -7.29 -1.00 2.08
C ASN A 819 -8.56 -1.84 1.82
N PRO A 820 -8.65 -2.55 0.68
CA PRO A 820 -9.82 -3.35 0.33
C PRO A 820 -9.92 -4.70 1.05
N ASP A 821 -8.91 -5.09 1.83
CA ASP A 821 -8.87 -6.40 2.51
C ASP A 821 -9.42 -6.35 3.95
N ASP A 822 -9.83 -5.17 4.44
CA ASP A 822 -10.32 -4.98 5.81
C ASP A 822 -11.86 -4.95 5.83
N PRO A 823 -12.54 -5.90 6.50
CA PRO A 823 -14.00 -5.98 6.51
C PRO A 823 -14.66 -4.78 7.21
N ASP A 824 -14.00 -4.15 8.17
CA ASP A 824 -14.50 -2.93 8.83
C ASP A 824 -14.44 -1.74 7.88
N ILE A 825 -13.38 -1.61 7.08
CA ILE A 825 -13.27 -0.52 6.10
C ILE A 825 -14.33 -0.67 5.00
N ILE A 826 -14.55 -1.90 4.50
CA ILE A 826 -15.64 -2.18 3.55
C ILE A 826 -16.99 -1.78 4.16
N ALA A 827 -17.24 -2.16 5.42
CA ALA A 827 -18.49 -1.85 6.09
C ALA A 827 -18.66 -0.36 6.47
N LYS A 828 -17.59 0.41 6.66
CA LYS A 828 -17.66 1.87 6.82
C LYS A 828 -18.00 2.57 5.50
N ALA A 829 -17.49 2.06 4.38
CA ALA A 829 -17.75 2.60 3.05
C ALA A 829 -19.17 2.26 2.55
N ASP A 830 -19.66 1.05 2.84
CA ASP A 830 -21.06 0.64 2.66
C ASP A 830 -21.66 0.14 3.99
N PRO A 831 -22.32 1.04 4.74
CA PRO A 831 -22.89 0.74 6.05
C PRO A 831 -23.96 -0.36 6.07
N ALA A 832 -24.47 -0.80 4.90
CA ALA A 832 -25.38 -1.94 4.82
C ALA A 832 -24.75 -3.22 5.40
N HIS A 833 -23.42 -3.37 5.31
CA HIS A 833 -22.73 -4.52 5.91
C HIS A 833 -22.73 -4.46 7.44
N TYR A 834 -22.53 -3.28 8.05
CA TYR A 834 -22.70 -3.14 9.50
C TYR A 834 -24.13 -3.38 9.94
N GLN A 835 -25.12 -2.92 9.16
CA GLN A 835 -26.52 -3.21 9.43
C GLN A 835 -26.79 -4.72 9.45
N LYS A 836 -26.29 -5.47 8.46
CA LYS A 836 -26.41 -6.93 8.41
C LYS A 836 -25.70 -7.61 9.58
N ALA A 837 -24.49 -7.18 9.91
CA ALA A 837 -23.71 -7.75 11.03
C ALA A 837 -24.45 -7.59 12.36
N ILE A 838 -24.98 -6.40 12.64
CA ILE A 838 -25.77 -6.14 13.86
C ILE A 838 -27.07 -6.93 13.86
N ALA A 839 -27.78 -6.99 12.73
CA ALA A 839 -28.99 -7.79 12.62
C ALA A 839 -28.70 -9.28 12.90
N MET A 840 -27.63 -9.84 12.33
CA MET A 840 -27.19 -11.21 12.60
C MET A 840 -26.82 -11.42 14.07
N ALA A 841 -26.08 -10.51 14.69
CA ALA A 841 -25.74 -10.56 16.11
C ALA A 841 -26.98 -10.50 17.01
N TYR A 842 -27.96 -9.65 16.67
CA TYR A 842 -29.24 -9.55 17.38
C TYR A 842 -30.05 -10.85 17.28
N LEU A 843 -30.15 -11.45 16.09
CA LEU A 843 -30.81 -12.74 15.88
C LEU A 843 -30.10 -13.85 16.64
N ALA A 844 -28.76 -13.87 16.63
CA ALA A 844 -27.97 -14.83 17.40
C ALA A 844 -28.24 -14.73 18.91
N ASN A 845 -28.35 -13.51 19.46
CA ASN A 845 -28.73 -13.29 20.86
C ASN A 845 -30.13 -13.85 21.17
N LEU A 846 -31.12 -13.59 20.31
CA LEU A 846 -32.48 -14.14 20.48
C LEU A 846 -32.52 -15.67 20.40
N ILE A 847 -31.76 -16.26 19.48
CA ILE A 847 -31.64 -17.72 19.34
C ILE A 847 -30.97 -18.31 20.58
N ALA A 848 -29.89 -17.70 21.06
CA ALA A 848 -29.18 -18.14 22.26
C ALA A 848 -30.10 -18.08 23.50
N ALA A 849 -30.89 -17.02 23.64
CA ALA A 849 -31.91 -16.90 24.68
C ALA A 849 -32.99 -18.00 24.56
N GLY A 850 -33.48 -18.27 23.34
CA GLY A 850 -34.42 -19.36 23.09
C GLY A 850 -33.83 -20.74 23.41
N ASP A 851 -32.56 -20.98 23.05
CA ASP A 851 -31.84 -22.21 23.33
C ASP A 851 -31.62 -22.37 24.86
N ALA A 852 -31.40 -21.29 25.61
CA ALA A 852 -31.32 -21.33 27.06
C ALA A 852 -32.67 -21.70 27.71
N ASP A 853 -33.76 -21.08 27.25
CA ASP A 853 -35.12 -21.40 27.72
C ASP A 853 -35.52 -22.85 27.37
N TYR A 854 -35.12 -23.36 26.20
CA TYR A 854 -35.36 -24.75 25.80
C TYR A 854 -34.66 -25.72 26.76
N ARG A 855 -33.41 -25.45 27.15
CA ARG A 855 -32.64 -26.33 28.05
C ARG A 855 -33.24 -26.48 29.45
N LEU A 856 -34.18 -25.60 29.86
CA LEU A 856 -34.89 -25.75 31.13
C LEU A 856 -35.80 -26.98 31.17
N LEU A 857 -36.29 -27.44 30.01
CA LEU A 857 -37.18 -28.60 29.86
C LEU A 857 -38.45 -28.54 30.76
N THR A 858 -38.94 -27.32 31.03
CA THR A 858 -40.22 -27.07 31.70
C THR A 858 -41.27 -26.62 30.68
N ASN A 859 -42.56 -26.84 30.95
CA ASN A 859 -43.63 -26.39 30.05
C ASN A 859 -43.54 -24.87 29.76
N ASP A 860 -43.24 -24.08 30.78
CA ASP A 860 -43.10 -22.63 30.64
C ASP A 860 -41.85 -22.25 29.83
N GLY A 861 -40.70 -22.89 30.09
CA GLY A 861 -39.47 -22.66 29.34
C GLY A 861 -39.60 -23.02 27.86
N LEU A 862 -40.26 -24.14 27.55
CA LEU A 862 -40.53 -24.54 26.16
C LEU A 862 -41.51 -23.60 25.46
N ALA A 863 -42.50 -23.06 26.18
CA ALA A 863 -43.40 -22.05 25.66
C ALA A 863 -42.67 -20.73 25.34
N GLN A 864 -41.77 -20.29 26.23
CA GLN A 864 -40.94 -19.10 26.02
C GLN A 864 -39.95 -19.29 24.85
N ALA A 865 -39.26 -20.43 24.79
CA ALA A 865 -38.38 -20.77 23.67
C ALA A 865 -39.12 -20.69 22.33
N LYS A 866 -40.33 -21.26 22.26
CA LYS A 866 -41.18 -21.20 21.07
C LYS A 866 -41.51 -19.76 20.66
N LEU A 867 -41.85 -18.89 21.61
CA LEU A 867 -42.14 -17.48 21.33
C LEU A 867 -40.91 -16.77 20.74
N ARG A 868 -39.73 -16.95 21.33
CA ARG A 868 -38.48 -16.37 20.83
C ARG A 868 -38.13 -16.88 19.43
N TYR A 869 -38.22 -18.19 19.18
CA TYR A 869 -37.96 -18.72 17.83
C TYR A 869 -38.97 -18.22 16.79
N MET A 870 -40.24 -18.04 17.17
CA MET A 870 -41.23 -17.42 16.28
C MET A 870 -40.96 -15.94 16.02
N GLN A 871 -40.44 -15.21 17.01
CA GLN A 871 -39.97 -13.83 16.83
C GLN A 871 -38.82 -13.77 15.82
N VAL A 872 -37.80 -14.61 15.98
CA VAL A 872 -36.67 -14.72 15.04
C VAL A 872 -37.17 -15.08 13.64
N LYS A 873 -38.10 -16.05 13.52
CA LYS A 873 -38.70 -16.42 12.23
C LYS A 873 -39.45 -15.26 11.57
N THR A 874 -40.09 -14.41 12.36
CA THR A 874 -40.80 -13.23 11.86
C THR A 874 -39.82 -12.16 11.37
N LEU A 875 -38.72 -11.96 12.09
CA LEU A 875 -37.65 -11.01 11.70
C LEU A 875 -36.90 -11.46 10.44
N LEU A 876 -36.58 -12.75 10.34
CA LEU A 876 -35.93 -13.33 9.15
C LEU A 876 -36.85 -13.26 7.90
N GLY A 877 -38.16 -13.37 8.10
CA GLY A 877 -39.11 -13.44 7.00
C GLY A 877 -39.04 -14.77 6.22
N PRO A 878 -39.62 -14.81 5.01
CA PRO A 878 -39.62 -16.02 4.19
C PRO A 878 -38.18 -16.40 3.80
N ARG A 879 -37.89 -17.70 3.81
CA ARG A 879 -36.60 -18.20 3.34
C ARG A 879 -36.42 -17.82 1.86
N PRO A 880 -35.25 -17.30 1.46
CA PRO A 880 -34.92 -17.14 0.05
C PRO A 880 -34.66 -18.54 -0.54
N ASP A 881 -35.73 -19.21 -1.00
CA ASP A 881 -35.60 -20.51 -1.66
C ASP A 881 -34.99 -20.34 -3.06
N ILE A 882 -34.02 -21.20 -3.39
CA ILE A 882 -33.12 -21.23 -4.57
C ILE A 882 -33.88 -21.42 -5.92
N SER A 883 -35.18 -21.18 -5.95
CA SER A 883 -36.04 -21.34 -7.14
C SER A 883 -35.82 -20.28 -8.23
N THR A 884 -34.94 -19.29 -8.02
CA THR A 884 -34.37 -18.49 -9.11
C THR A 884 -33.48 -19.37 -9.98
N LEU A 885 -34.10 -20.07 -10.93
CA LEU A 885 -33.52 -20.74 -12.11
C LEU A 885 -32.02 -20.51 -12.25
N GLN A 886 -31.19 -21.44 -11.78
CA GLN A 886 -29.75 -21.41 -12.04
C GLN A 886 -29.57 -21.52 -13.56
N GLN A 887 -29.35 -20.38 -14.23
CA GLN A 887 -29.20 -20.31 -15.68
C GLN A 887 -27.83 -20.83 -16.15
N TRP A 888 -26.96 -21.17 -15.19
CA TRP A 888 -25.61 -21.63 -15.45
C TRP A 888 -25.61 -22.94 -16.25
N GLN A 889 -24.96 -22.92 -17.42
CA GLN A 889 -24.74 -24.07 -18.27
C GLN A 889 -23.26 -24.46 -18.23
N PRO A 890 -22.91 -25.75 -18.12
CA PRO A 890 -21.52 -26.17 -18.16
C PRO A 890 -20.85 -25.79 -19.49
N ASP A 891 -19.70 -25.13 -19.40
CA ASP A 891 -18.85 -24.78 -20.56
C ASP A 891 -17.39 -25.19 -20.29
N THR A 892 -16.55 -25.15 -21.32
CA THR A 892 -15.12 -25.45 -21.22
C THR A 892 -14.38 -24.37 -20.43
N LEU A 893 -13.36 -24.76 -19.65
CA LEU A 893 -12.53 -23.82 -18.89
C LEU A 893 -11.91 -22.74 -19.78
N LYS A 894 -11.53 -23.09 -21.03
CA LYS A 894 -10.99 -22.15 -22.01
C LYS A 894 -11.98 -21.03 -22.33
N ASN A 895 -13.25 -21.39 -22.55
CA ASN A 895 -14.29 -20.40 -22.85
C ASN A 895 -14.58 -19.54 -21.62
N ILE A 896 -14.78 -20.15 -20.45
CA ILE A 896 -15.06 -19.45 -19.18
C ILE A 896 -13.94 -18.45 -18.83
N ALA A 897 -12.66 -18.85 -18.97
CA ALA A 897 -11.53 -17.96 -18.68
C ALA A 897 -11.44 -16.76 -19.65
N SER A 898 -12.00 -16.89 -20.86
CA SER A 898 -12.03 -15.82 -21.87
C SER A 898 -13.25 -14.91 -21.81
N GLN A 899 -14.31 -15.30 -21.07
CA GLN A 899 -15.52 -14.50 -20.91
C GLN A 899 -15.26 -13.26 -20.04
N ARG A 900 -15.97 -12.17 -20.36
CA ARG A 900 -15.93 -10.90 -19.63
C ARG A 900 -17.34 -10.34 -19.55
N ASN A 901 -17.66 -9.67 -18.45
CA ASN A 901 -18.95 -9.03 -18.22
C ASN A 901 -19.03 -7.69 -18.98
N THR A 902 -19.47 -7.76 -20.23
CA THR A 902 -19.56 -6.57 -21.10
C THR A 902 -20.64 -5.58 -20.65
N ASP A 903 -21.67 -6.06 -19.95
CA ASP A 903 -22.75 -5.21 -19.43
C ASP A 903 -22.27 -4.35 -18.27
N LEU A 904 -21.45 -4.91 -17.38
CA LEU A 904 -20.76 -4.17 -16.33
C LEU A 904 -19.85 -3.10 -16.93
N THR A 905 -19.00 -3.47 -17.89
CA THR A 905 -18.11 -2.50 -18.59
C THR A 905 -18.91 -1.40 -19.28
N ALA A 906 -20.04 -1.73 -19.92
CA ALA A 906 -20.91 -0.72 -20.55
C ALA A 906 -21.59 0.19 -19.52
N LEU A 907 -21.96 -0.33 -18.34
CA LEU A 907 -22.47 0.47 -17.24
C LEU A 907 -21.41 1.44 -16.73
N GLU A 908 -20.22 0.93 -16.44
CA GLU A 908 -19.03 1.69 -16.05
C GLU A 908 -18.76 2.85 -17.02
N ASP A 909 -18.69 2.56 -18.33
CA ASP A 909 -18.52 3.56 -19.38
C ASP A 909 -19.67 4.59 -19.44
N SER A 910 -20.91 4.16 -19.17
CA SER A 910 -22.10 5.01 -19.26
C SER A 910 -22.28 5.98 -18.08
N THR A 911 -21.75 5.63 -16.91
CA THR A 911 -21.93 6.44 -15.70
C THR A 911 -21.08 7.71 -15.71
N GLY A 912 -20.08 7.82 -16.60
CA GLY A 912 -19.18 8.97 -16.67
C GLY A 912 -18.38 9.20 -15.38
N ILE A 913 -18.36 8.20 -14.49
CA ILE A 913 -17.61 8.19 -13.25
C ILE A 913 -16.19 7.74 -13.62
N THR A 914 -15.19 8.54 -13.27
CA THR A 914 -13.80 8.07 -13.30
C THR A 914 -13.68 6.97 -12.24
N LEU A 915 -13.69 5.71 -12.66
CA LEU A 915 -13.53 4.60 -11.74
C LEU A 915 -12.11 4.62 -11.19
N HIS A 916 -12.01 4.71 -9.87
CA HIS A 916 -10.72 4.69 -9.18
C HIS A 916 -10.13 3.29 -9.31
N ALA A 917 -8.92 3.19 -9.88
CA ALA A 917 -8.16 1.96 -9.78
C ALA A 917 -7.89 1.70 -8.30
N PHE A 918 -8.38 0.57 -7.78
CA PHE A 918 -8.09 0.17 -6.40
C PHE A 918 -6.57 0.08 -6.24
N SER A 919 -6.02 0.85 -5.31
CA SER A 919 -4.57 0.86 -5.04
C SER A 919 -4.10 -0.38 -4.27
N GLY A 920 -5.03 -1.27 -3.91
CA GLY A 920 -4.78 -2.58 -3.32
C GLY A 920 -4.59 -3.68 -4.37
N SER A 921 -3.49 -4.42 -4.26
CA SER A 921 -3.11 -5.54 -5.15
C SER A 921 -3.94 -6.83 -4.94
N SER A 922 -5.15 -6.74 -4.37
CA SER A 922 -5.86 -7.90 -3.81
C SER A 922 -7.40 -7.87 -3.87
N THR A 923 -8.03 -7.15 -4.80
CA THR A 923 -9.49 -7.24 -5.00
C THR A 923 -9.85 -8.52 -5.77
N VAL A 924 -9.73 -9.66 -5.08
CA VAL A 924 -9.93 -10.99 -5.68
C VAL A 924 -11.38 -11.20 -6.14
N ALA A 925 -12.37 -10.61 -5.46
CA ALA A 925 -13.76 -10.76 -5.89
C ALA A 925 -14.09 -9.91 -7.12
N GLN A 926 -13.35 -8.83 -7.40
CA GLN A 926 -13.49 -8.10 -8.66
C GLN A 926 -13.23 -9.02 -9.85
N ASP A 927 -12.18 -9.82 -9.80
CA ASP A 927 -11.87 -10.81 -10.85
C ASP A 927 -12.99 -11.82 -11.07
N VAL A 928 -13.79 -12.12 -10.04
CA VAL A 928 -14.98 -12.96 -10.15
C VAL A 928 -16.14 -12.18 -10.77
N THR A 929 -16.38 -10.94 -10.34
CA THR A 929 -17.49 -10.10 -10.86
C THR A 929 -17.33 -9.66 -12.31
N ILE A 930 -16.09 -9.47 -12.78
CA ILE A 930 -15.82 -9.14 -14.19
C ILE A 930 -16.04 -10.33 -15.14
N ASN A 931 -16.33 -11.53 -14.61
CA ASN A 931 -16.59 -12.72 -15.40
C ASN A 931 -18.07 -13.11 -15.34
N ASP A 932 -18.76 -12.99 -16.48
CA ASP A 932 -20.20 -13.28 -16.64
C ASP A 932 -20.56 -14.76 -16.39
N ALA A 933 -19.58 -15.66 -16.38
CA ALA A 933 -19.79 -17.08 -16.11
C ALA A 933 -20.12 -17.39 -14.64
N PHE A 934 -19.76 -16.49 -13.71
CA PHE A 934 -19.90 -16.71 -12.27
C PHE A 934 -20.99 -15.81 -11.69
N SER A 935 -21.63 -16.27 -10.61
CA SER A 935 -22.64 -15.52 -9.88
C SER A 935 -22.28 -15.49 -8.40
N LEU A 936 -22.64 -14.41 -7.71
CA LEU A 936 -22.42 -14.28 -6.27
C LEU A 936 -23.18 -15.40 -5.51
N PRO A 937 -22.50 -16.20 -4.67
CA PRO A 937 -23.15 -17.24 -3.88
C PRO A 937 -23.99 -16.61 -2.78
N LEU A 938 -25.09 -17.23 -2.33
CA LEU A 938 -25.84 -16.71 -1.17
C LEU A 938 -25.00 -16.79 0.12
N ASN A 939 -25.17 -15.83 1.03
CA ASN A 939 -24.50 -15.85 2.34
C ASN A 939 -24.91 -17.09 3.15
N ALA A 940 -23.98 -18.03 3.31
CA ALA A 940 -24.21 -19.31 3.97
C ALA A 940 -24.50 -19.15 5.48
N GLN A 941 -23.83 -18.21 6.16
CA GLN A 941 -24.07 -17.95 7.58
C GLN A 941 -25.48 -17.42 7.83
N LEU A 942 -25.94 -16.50 6.98
CA LEU A 942 -27.30 -15.96 7.06
C LEU A 942 -28.34 -17.07 6.81
N LEU A 943 -28.14 -17.90 5.78
CA LEU A 943 -29.01 -19.05 5.47
C LEU A 943 -29.13 -20.05 6.62
N ASN A 944 -28.03 -20.29 7.33
CA ASN A 944 -27.99 -21.21 8.45
C ASN A 944 -28.96 -20.81 9.59
N TYR A 945 -29.30 -19.53 9.75
CA TYR A 945 -30.29 -19.12 10.75
C TYR A 945 -31.69 -19.69 10.48
N TRP A 946 -32.13 -19.77 9.22
CA TRP A 946 -33.40 -20.44 8.89
C TRP A 946 -33.34 -21.93 9.21
N ASP A 947 -32.24 -22.60 8.86
CA ASP A 947 -32.06 -24.04 9.12
C ASP A 947 -32.06 -24.36 10.62
N VAL A 948 -31.37 -23.54 11.43
CA VAL A 948 -31.37 -23.65 12.89
C VAL A 948 -32.79 -23.46 13.44
N ILE A 949 -33.48 -22.40 13.06
CA ILE A 949 -34.82 -22.10 13.58
C ILE A 949 -35.84 -23.17 13.19
N ASP A 950 -35.83 -23.63 11.94
CA ASP A 950 -36.74 -24.68 11.49
C ASP A 950 -36.46 -26.01 12.22
N SER A 951 -35.19 -26.33 12.46
CA SER A 951 -34.78 -27.49 13.29
C SER A 951 -35.27 -27.35 14.74
N ARG A 952 -35.07 -26.19 15.39
CA ARG A 952 -35.55 -25.94 16.77
C ARG A 952 -37.07 -26.02 16.88
N LEU A 953 -37.79 -25.41 15.95
CA LEU A 953 -39.25 -25.46 15.91
C LEU A 953 -39.77 -26.87 15.62
N TYR A 954 -39.08 -27.65 14.78
CA TYR A 954 -39.40 -29.06 14.56
C TYR A 954 -39.24 -29.86 15.86
N ASN A 955 -38.11 -29.72 16.55
CA ASN A 955 -37.85 -30.42 17.81
C ASN A 955 -38.90 -30.11 18.88
N LEU A 956 -39.28 -28.83 19.03
CA LEU A 956 -40.34 -28.40 19.95
C LEU A 956 -41.71 -29.01 19.63
N ARG A 957 -42.02 -29.18 18.34
CA ARG A 957 -43.31 -29.77 17.90
C ARG A 957 -43.38 -31.28 18.13
N HIS A 958 -42.23 -31.96 18.17
CA HIS A 958 -42.14 -33.43 18.26
C HIS A 958 -41.70 -33.93 19.64
N ASN A 959 -41.69 -33.06 20.65
CA ASN A 959 -41.27 -33.38 22.01
C ASN A 959 -39.85 -33.98 22.06
N LEU A 960 -38.94 -33.34 21.32
CA LEU A 960 -37.52 -33.66 21.29
C LEU A 960 -36.74 -32.62 22.10
N SER A 961 -35.53 -32.98 22.53
CA SER A 961 -34.54 -32.06 23.09
C SER A 961 -33.98 -31.16 21.99
N ILE A 962 -33.19 -30.16 22.39
CA ILE A 962 -32.44 -29.32 21.46
C ILE A 962 -31.52 -30.12 20.50
N THR A 963 -31.06 -31.30 20.94
CA THR A 963 -30.21 -32.24 20.16
C THR A 963 -31.01 -33.29 19.37
N GLY A 964 -32.35 -33.22 19.38
CA GLY A 964 -33.22 -34.16 18.64
C GLY A 964 -33.51 -35.48 19.37
N GLN A 965 -33.17 -35.60 20.66
CA GLN A 965 -33.45 -36.80 21.45
C GLN A 965 -34.84 -36.72 22.10
N PRO A 966 -35.62 -37.80 22.21
CA PRO A 966 -36.92 -37.77 22.87
C PRO A 966 -36.81 -37.29 24.33
N ILE A 967 -37.69 -36.37 24.76
CA ILE A 967 -37.74 -35.87 26.15
C ILE A 967 -39.05 -36.28 26.84
N ASN A 968 -38.97 -36.51 28.15
CA ASN A 968 -40.13 -36.73 29.00
C ASN A 968 -40.28 -35.54 29.96
N ILE A 969 -41.30 -34.71 29.75
CA ILE A 969 -41.49 -33.45 30.49
C ILE A 969 -42.33 -33.73 31.75
N PRO A 970 -41.88 -33.32 32.95
CA PRO A 970 -42.67 -33.46 34.17
C PRO A 970 -43.95 -32.59 34.11
N LEU A 971 -45.07 -33.07 34.70
CA LEU A 971 -46.36 -32.36 34.65
C LEU A 971 -46.31 -30.95 35.29
N TYR A 972 -45.45 -30.76 36.31
CA TYR A 972 -45.29 -29.51 37.03
C TYR A 972 -43.80 -29.20 37.20
N ALA A 973 -43.43 -27.93 37.06
CA ALA A 973 -42.09 -27.47 37.41
C ALA A 973 -41.89 -27.55 38.93
N THR A 974 -40.69 -27.94 39.37
CA THR A 974 -40.31 -27.91 40.79
C THR A 974 -40.28 -26.46 41.29
N PRO A 975 -40.98 -26.11 42.39
CA PRO A 975 -40.96 -24.75 42.93
C PRO A 975 -39.55 -24.33 43.32
N VAL A 976 -39.14 -23.12 42.90
CA VAL A 976 -37.85 -22.55 43.26
C VAL A 976 -37.83 -22.22 44.76
N ASN A 977 -36.74 -22.57 45.46
CA ASN A 977 -36.56 -22.23 46.86
C ASN A 977 -36.34 -20.70 47.01
N PRO A 978 -37.18 -19.97 47.77
CA PRO A 978 -37.06 -18.51 47.93
C PRO A 978 -35.72 -18.06 48.54
N ALA A 979 -35.06 -18.89 49.33
CA ALA A 979 -33.75 -18.56 49.91
C ALA A 979 -32.65 -18.48 48.84
N LEU A 980 -32.73 -19.35 47.82
CA LEU A 980 -31.85 -19.32 46.65
C LEU A 980 -32.10 -18.07 45.81
N GLN A 981 -33.36 -17.63 45.67
CA GLN A 981 -33.72 -16.40 44.97
C GLN A 981 -33.14 -15.14 45.64
N VAL A 982 -33.17 -15.08 46.98
CA VAL A 982 -32.54 -13.98 47.73
C VAL A 982 -31.01 -14.01 47.60
N GLN A 983 -30.41 -15.19 47.61
CA GLN A 983 -28.97 -15.35 47.43
C GLN A 983 -28.51 -14.96 46.02
N MET A 984 -29.31 -15.26 44.98
CA MET A 984 -29.06 -14.90 43.58
C MET A 984 -29.16 -13.38 43.33
N ASN A 985 -30.15 -12.71 43.92
CA ASN A 985 -30.25 -11.25 43.87
C ASN A 985 -29.05 -10.57 44.55
N ALA A 986 -28.42 -11.22 45.54
CA ALA A 986 -27.24 -10.71 46.22
C ALA A 986 -25.92 -10.96 45.45
N THR A 987 -25.87 -11.93 44.54
CA THR A 987 -24.68 -12.28 43.74
C THR A 987 -24.78 -11.90 42.26
N GLY A 988 -25.85 -11.21 41.83
CA GLY A 988 -26.02 -10.74 40.44
C GLY A 988 -26.21 -11.84 39.38
N GLY A 989 -26.64 -13.04 39.77
CA GLY A 989 -26.81 -14.19 38.86
C GLY A 989 -28.24 -14.35 38.34
N SER A 990 -28.40 -14.92 37.14
CA SER A 990 -29.72 -15.24 36.56
C SER A 990 -30.21 -16.65 36.94
N LEU A 991 -31.51 -16.78 37.19
CA LEU A 991 -32.18 -18.04 37.59
C LEU A 991 -32.11 -19.15 36.53
N SER A 992 -31.90 -18.80 35.25
CA SER A 992 -31.90 -19.75 34.13
C SER A 992 -30.67 -20.68 34.12
N GLY A 993 -29.52 -20.19 34.61
CA GLY A 993 -28.26 -20.94 34.58
C GLY A 993 -28.26 -22.19 35.47
N GLN A 994 -28.86 -22.12 36.67
CA GLN A 994 -28.86 -23.23 37.64
C GLN A 994 -30.13 -24.09 37.68
N ALA A 995 -31.23 -23.67 37.06
CA ALA A 995 -32.39 -24.56 36.90
C ALA A 995 -32.02 -25.85 36.13
N SER A 996 -31.06 -25.77 35.20
CA SER A 996 -30.46 -26.94 34.53
C SER A 996 -29.76 -27.92 35.48
N THR A 997 -29.17 -27.43 36.58
CA THR A 997 -28.51 -28.26 37.61
C THR A 997 -29.50 -28.84 38.62
N LEU A 998 -30.64 -28.17 38.85
CA LEU A 998 -31.72 -28.65 39.72
C LEU A 998 -32.54 -29.77 39.07
N SER A 999 -32.60 -29.83 37.74
CA SER A 999 -33.24 -30.93 37.00
C SER A 999 -32.47 -32.26 37.07
N MET A 1000 -31.19 -32.25 37.53
CA MET A 1000 -30.31 -33.43 37.56
C MET A 1000 -30.29 -34.18 38.89
N THR A 1001 -31.12 -33.81 39.86
CA THR A 1001 -31.27 -34.57 41.11
C THR A 1001 -32.72 -34.95 41.36
N ILE A 1002 -33.07 -36.17 40.96
CA ILE A 1002 -34.15 -36.93 41.59
C ILE A 1002 -33.55 -38.28 41.99
N PRO A 1003 -33.73 -38.76 43.24
CA PRO A 1003 -33.32 -40.12 43.64
C PRO A 1003 -34.10 -41.21 42.89
#